data_AF-A0A7W7XZS6-F1
#
_entry.id   AF-A0A7W7XZS6-F1
#
_cell.length_a   1.000
_cell.length_b   1.000
_cell.length_c   1.000
_cell.angle_alpha   90.00
_cell.angle_beta   90.00
_cell.angle_gamma   90.00
#
_symmetry.space_group_name_H-M   'P 1'
#
loop_
_entity.id
_entity.type
_entity.pdbx_description
1 polymer ?
#
loop_
_entity_poly.entity_id
_entity_poly.type
_entity_poly.pdbx_seq_one_letter_code
_entity_poly.pdbx_strand_id
1 'polypeptide(L)'
;MAIESLPAAAAPRQALERAHLDVTVRGLDAVVAVSYSFRNAEPKAIEALFTFPMPRSAAFLGLSAEIGGETIEAEVIEARDALRRYDDAISDGDSALLLRQLAPGLLQASLGNVGPGEEARFTLRYALPLTVLERRLRLRLPMNLRPRYGAWDLDELDEPVHDAGVEYALSARLRVEGFLAGASLACVSHPARFERRGEVAELALIDAWLDGDVVVEFGLDAALPPVGECFPDGDAAGARVQVLLPPAPDEAQKPLQTILLLDCSGSMAGDAILGCRAALEAVAQALDENDRLQVMRFGSDVHALLRRPIRVGEAVRRSLSELAATVQADLGGTEMGKALGRALDDLALTRDPACAQAIFLVTDGAIQPHDIEHALQRAIDEGVRVFVVAVGSSASLETLEPLATRTRGQLEQVMPGEAIAGAVLSQLRRMRQSSPLTVHFQFETEAGPVEASALAYGGDAVGLQLALPAPATQVRASCALWNEPLRFALTPVEASPDRLALLGLARYRATNDEGQQRELALRYRLLTPFTSAILVRRRADGERFEELPAIRPQPQMLSRGMAAAAASGRVLMPDAAASALCTDATSFSAVHFSALDLLGEAHVDESAPLPDEPALPPAPGPESIRQALLALQAAVLAALEKTQPDLSRTTLLAQLPDTLHEVFEWLLREGLWVESDADWLALLDALTGLDLGVPVDTGMQDAIATALLLAGYGGRADHELAELRERLQSLIET
;
A
#
# COMPACT_ATOMS: atom_id res chain seq x y z
N MET A 1 -40.38 -29.67 -26.44
CA MET A 1 -39.09 -29.49 -25.77
C MET A 1 -39.08 -28.10 -25.18
N ALA A 2 -39.40 -28.00 -23.89
CA ALA A 2 -39.31 -26.75 -23.15
C ALA A 2 -37.82 -26.50 -22.86
N ILE A 3 -37.35 -25.31 -23.19
CA ILE A 3 -36.05 -24.82 -22.75
C ILE A 3 -36.27 -24.38 -21.31
N GLU A 4 -35.78 -25.16 -20.36
CA GLU A 4 -35.73 -24.78 -18.95
C GLU A 4 -34.90 -23.51 -18.84
N SER A 5 -35.51 -22.48 -18.25
CA SER A 5 -34.85 -21.26 -17.82
C SER A 5 -33.70 -21.62 -16.89
N LEU A 6 -32.48 -21.23 -17.27
CA LEU A 6 -31.34 -21.18 -16.35
C LEU A 6 -31.77 -20.40 -15.10
N PRO A 7 -31.58 -20.93 -13.89
CA PRO A 7 -31.89 -20.19 -12.67
C PRO A 7 -31.02 -18.94 -12.63
N ALA A 8 -31.63 -17.81 -12.25
CA ALA A 8 -30.90 -16.59 -11.90
C ALA A 8 -29.75 -16.97 -10.96
N ALA A 9 -28.53 -16.50 -11.27
CA ALA A 9 -27.35 -16.73 -10.44
C ALA A 9 -27.69 -16.33 -9.00
N ALA A 10 -27.74 -17.32 -8.10
CA ALA A 10 -27.95 -17.06 -6.69
C ALA A 10 -26.79 -16.20 -6.19
N ALA A 11 -27.10 -15.10 -5.50
CA ALA A 11 -26.09 -14.27 -4.85
C ALA A 11 -25.11 -15.16 -4.03
N PRO A 12 -23.81 -14.82 -3.99
CA PRO A 12 -22.83 -15.55 -3.20
C PRO A 12 -23.31 -15.66 -1.75
N ARG A 13 -23.38 -16.90 -1.24
CA ARG A 13 -23.84 -17.21 0.12
C ARG A 13 -22.69 -16.95 1.11
N GLN A 14 -22.38 -15.67 1.33
CA GLN A 14 -21.36 -15.27 2.31
C GLN A 14 -21.89 -15.37 3.74
N ALA A 15 -21.04 -15.81 4.66
CA ALA A 15 -21.34 -15.83 6.09
C ALA A 15 -20.65 -14.67 6.83
N LEU A 16 -19.48 -14.22 6.35
CA LEU A 16 -18.80 -13.05 6.91
C LEU A 16 -19.69 -11.80 6.75
N GLU A 17 -19.86 -11.03 7.82
CA GLU A 17 -20.67 -9.80 7.81
C GLU A 17 -19.80 -8.54 7.94
N ARG A 18 -18.80 -8.58 8.81
CA ARG A 18 -18.02 -7.38 9.21
C ARG A 18 -16.75 -7.73 9.96
N ALA A 19 -15.83 -6.76 10.03
CA ALA A 19 -14.69 -6.80 10.92
C ALA A 19 -14.61 -5.60 11.87
N HIS A 20 -13.93 -5.82 12.99
CA HIS A 20 -13.60 -4.79 13.97
C HIS A 20 -12.12 -4.86 14.34
N LEU A 21 -11.47 -3.71 14.46
CA LEU A 21 -10.11 -3.56 14.95
C LEU A 21 -10.10 -2.77 16.26
N ASP A 22 -9.54 -3.35 17.32
CA ASP A 22 -9.17 -2.66 18.54
C ASP A 22 -7.64 -2.67 18.65
N VAL A 23 -7.03 -1.49 18.66
CA VAL A 23 -5.57 -1.36 18.59
C VAL A 23 -5.09 -0.45 19.70
N THR A 24 -4.07 -0.90 20.43
CA THR A 24 -3.37 -0.07 21.41
C THR A 24 -1.92 0.09 21.00
N VAL A 25 -1.49 1.32 20.74
CA VAL A 25 -0.09 1.67 20.47
C VAL A 25 0.55 2.16 21.76
N ARG A 26 1.63 1.48 22.19
CA ARG A 26 2.40 1.84 23.39
C ARG A 26 3.87 1.92 23.02
N GLY A 27 4.44 3.12 23.11
CA GLY A 27 5.82 3.34 22.70
C GLY A 27 5.99 3.03 21.21
N LEU A 28 6.76 1.99 20.89
CA LEU A 28 7.05 1.60 19.50
C LEU A 28 6.57 0.18 19.19
N ASP A 29 5.56 -0.30 19.94
CA ASP A 29 4.84 -1.53 19.66
C ASP A 29 3.32 -1.24 19.62
N ALA A 30 2.59 -2.07 18.88
CA ALA A 30 1.14 -2.09 18.85
C ALA A 30 0.61 -3.46 19.28
N VAL A 31 -0.42 -3.48 20.11
CA VAL A 31 -1.24 -4.67 20.37
C VAL A 31 -2.53 -4.51 19.59
N VAL A 32 -2.83 -5.48 18.74
CA VAL A 32 -3.97 -5.45 17.84
C VAL A 32 -4.89 -6.63 18.17
N ALA A 33 -6.18 -6.35 18.30
CA ALA A 33 -7.25 -7.33 18.32
C ALA A 33 -8.10 -7.12 17.07
N VAL A 34 -8.15 -8.12 16.19
CA VAL A 34 -9.01 -8.13 15.00
C VAL A 34 -10.12 -9.14 15.19
N SER A 35 -11.36 -8.69 15.08
CA SER A 35 -12.55 -9.53 15.20
C SER A 35 -13.28 -9.65 13.87
N TYR A 36 -13.65 -10.86 13.48
CA TYR A 36 -14.48 -11.14 12.30
C TYR A 36 -15.80 -11.75 12.77
N SER A 37 -16.92 -11.18 12.32
CA SER A 37 -18.27 -11.65 12.70
C SER A 37 -18.94 -12.35 11.51
N PHE A 38 -19.53 -13.50 11.78
CA PHE A 38 -20.17 -14.38 10.82
C PHE A 38 -21.62 -14.65 11.22
N ARG A 39 -22.49 -14.79 10.23
CA ARG A 39 -23.84 -15.31 10.38
C ARG A 39 -24.13 -16.32 9.29
N ASN A 40 -24.58 -17.50 9.69
CA ASN A 40 -25.03 -18.49 8.73
C ASN A 40 -26.49 -18.24 8.34
N ALA A 41 -26.74 -17.80 7.11
CA ALA A 41 -28.10 -17.62 6.57
C ALA A 41 -28.69 -18.90 5.92
N GLU A 42 -27.95 -20.00 5.86
CA GLU A 42 -28.38 -21.24 5.23
C GLU A 42 -29.19 -22.14 6.19
N PRO A 43 -30.08 -23.00 5.65
CA PRO A 43 -30.89 -23.91 6.46
C PRO A 43 -30.09 -25.12 7.01
N LYS A 44 -28.77 -25.17 6.79
CA LYS A 44 -27.88 -26.24 7.25
C LYS A 44 -26.62 -25.67 7.88
N ALA A 45 -25.93 -26.47 8.68
CA ALA A 45 -24.65 -26.08 9.26
C ALA A 45 -23.60 -25.83 8.17
N ILE A 46 -22.73 -24.84 8.41
CA ILE A 46 -21.62 -24.51 7.51
C ILE A 46 -20.27 -24.57 8.23
N GLU A 47 -19.23 -24.74 7.43
CA GLU A 47 -17.85 -24.52 7.80
C GLU A 47 -17.37 -23.28 7.02
N ALA A 48 -17.17 -22.17 7.71
CA ALA A 48 -16.70 -20.94 7.11
C ALA A 48 -15.16 -20.96 7.06
N LEU A 49 -14.60 -21.00 5.85
CA LEU A 49 -13.16 -20.91 5.61
C LEU A 49 -12.81 -19.47 5.23
N PHE A 50 -12.05 -18.79 6.07
CA PHE A 50 -11.64 -17.41 5.83
C PHE A 50 -10.13 -17.26 5.88
N THR A 51 -9.54 -16.97 4.73
CA THR A 51 -8.11 -16.70 4.56
C THR A 51 -7.87 -15.18 4.59
N PHE A 52 -6.91 -14.71 5.39
CA PHE A 52 -6.68 -13.27 5.58
C PHE A 52 -5.22 -12.97 5.87
N PRO A 53 -4.75 -11.74 5.56
CA PRO A 53 -3.35 -11.38 5.73
C PRO A 53 -3.03 -11.04 7.20
N MET A 54 -1.75 -11.21 7.55
CA MET A 54 -1.18 -10.77 8.83
C MET A 54 0.20 -10.17 8.59
N PRO A 55 0.59 -9.08 9.28
CA PRO A 55 1.96 -8.56 9.15
C PRO A 55 2.97 -9.64 9.50
N ARG A 56 4.01 -9.82 8.67
CA ARG A 56 5.04 -10.81 8.98
C ARG A 56 5.71 -10.51 10.32
N SER A 57 5.96 -9.24 10.66
CA SER A 57 6.54 -8.86 11.95
C SER A 57 5.63 -9.08 13.17
N ALA A 58 4.37 -9.47 12.99
CA ALA A 58 3.45 -9.66 14.09
C ALA A 58 3.66 -10.99 14.84
N ALA A 59 3.63 -10.94 16.17
CA ALA A 59 3.67 -12.11 17.04
C ALA A 59 2.27 -12.42 17.59
N PHE A 60 1.84 -13.68 17.44
CA PHE A 60 0.55 -14.16 17.95
C PHE A 60 0.46 -14.04 19.48
N LEU A 61 -0.67 -13.55 20.00
CA LEU A 61 -0.94 -13.44 21.44
C LEU A 61 -2.10 -14.31 21.91
N GLY A 62 -3.07 -14.56 21.04
CA GLY A 62 -4.23 -15.37 21.40
C GLY A 62 -5.32 -15.33 20.35
N LEU A 63 -6.22 -16.29 20.46
CA LEU A 63 -7.42 -16.40 19.64
C LEU A 63 -8.58 -16.74 20.58
N SER A 64 -9.70 -16.07 20.41
CA SER A 64 -10.94 -16.44 21.08
C SER A 64 -12.09 -16.48 20.10
N ALA A 65 -13.14 -17.23 20.42
CA ALA A 65 -14.38 -17.20 19.68
C ALA A 65 -15.58 -17.09 20.62
N GLU A 66 -16.55 -16.29 20.20
CA GLU A 66 -17.90 -16.22 20.72
C GLU A 66 -18.78 -17.05 19.79
N ILE A 67 -19.26 -18.20 20.23
CA ILE A 67 -20.12 -19.09 19.44
C ILE A 67 -21.33 -19.45 20.31
N GLY A 68 -22.54 -19.14 19.83
CA GLY A 68 -23.79 -19.35 20.58
C GLY A 68 -23.79 -18.73 21.98
N GLY A 69 -23.21 -17.54 22.12
CA GLY A 69 -23.19 -16.76 23.37
C GLY A 69 -22.11 -17.15 24.37
N GLU A 70 -21.32 -18.20 24.11
CA GLU A 70 -20.18 -18.58 24.95
C GLU A 70 -18.87 -18.09 24.34
N THR A 71 -18.01 -17.47 25.16
CA THR A 71 -16.65 -17.08 24.77
C THR A 71 -15.65 -18.14 25.19
N ILE A 72 -14.86 -18.63 24.25
CA ILE A 72 -13.87 -19.69 24.44
C ILE A 72 -12.51 -19.18 23.94
N GLU A 73 -11.47 -19.39 24.73
CA GLU A 73 -10.09 -19.09 24.34
C GLU A 73 -9.45 -20.33 23.70
N ALA A 74 -8.67 -20.13 22.64
CA ALA A 74 -7.96 -21.18 21.95
C ALA A 74 -6.70 -21.63 22.68
N GLU A 75 -6.36 -22.89 22.49
CA GLU A 75 -5.10 -23.49 22.89
C GLU A 75 -4.15 -23.51 21.69
N VAL A 76 -2.88 -23.13 21.88
CA VAL A 76 -1.84 -23.30 20.87
C VAL A 76 -1.16 -24.64 21.11
N ILE A 77 -1.33 -25.56 20.18
CA ILE A 77 -0.74 -26.90 20.23
C ILE A 77 -0.04 -27.24 18.92
N GLU A 78 0.60 -28.40 18.86
CA GLU A 78 1.19 -28.97 17.66
C GLU A 78 0.19 -28.96 16.48
N ALA A 79 0.62 -28.50 15.31
CA ALA A 79 -0.27 -28.27 14.16
C ALA A 79 -1.04 -29.53 13.75
N ARG A 80 -0.37 -30.70 13.76
CA ARG A 80 -1.00 -31.99 13.46
C ARG A 80 -2.05 -32.39 14.50
N ASP A 81 -1.82 -32.06 15.77
CA ASP A 81 -2.76 -32.38 16.85
C ASP A 81 -3.97 -31.44 16.82
N ALA A 82 -3.75 -30.17 16.51
CA ALA A 82 -4.80 -29.19 16.31
C ALA A 82 -5.74 -29.58 15.17
N LEU A 83 -5.20 -30.00 14.02
CA LEU A 83 -6.00 -30.46 12.89
C LEU A 83 -6.83 -31.69 13.25
N ARG A 84 -6.22 -32.73 13.84
CA ARG A 84 -6.96 -33.92 14.29
C ARG A 84 -8.09 -33.59 15.27
N ARG A 85 -7.79 -32.73 16.26
CA ARG A 85 -8.79 -32.31 17.26
C ARG A 85 -9.93 -31.50 16.63
N TYR A 86 -9.64 -30.73 15.58
CA TYR A 86 -10.65 -30.04 14.80
C TYR A 86 -11.53 -31.04 14.05
N ASP A 87 -10.94 -31.95 13.27
CA ASP A 87 -11.66 -32.95 12.49
C ASP A 87 -12.56 -33.84 13.35
N ASP A 88 -12.04 -34.28 14.52
CA ASP A 88 -12.80 -35.04 15.51
C ASP A 88 -14.00 -34.24 16.02
N ALA A 89 -13.81 -32.96 16.37
CA ALA A 89 -14.89 -32.10 16.84
C ALA A 89 -15.96 -31.86 15.78
N ILE A 90 -15.57 -31.64 14.51
CA ILE A 90 -16.52 -31.47 13.42
C ILE A 90 -17.32 -32.76 13.17
N SER A 91 -16.65 -33.91 13.21
CA SER A 91 -17.28 -35.23 13.05
C SER A 91 -18.20 -35.61 14.20
N ASP A 92 -17.89 -35.18 15.43
CA ASP A 92 -18.72 -35.36 16.62
C ASP A 92 -19.92 -34.40 16.68
N GLY A 93 -20.05 -33.49 15.71
CA GLY A 93 -21.13 -32.51 15.63
C GLY A 93 -20.96 -31.27 16.52
N ASP A 94 -19.76 -31.09 17.09
CA ASP A 94 -19.39 -29.95 17.93
C ASP A 94 -18.93 -28.76 17.07
N SER A 95 -18.98 -27.53 17.62
CA SER A 95 -18.43 -26.36 16.93
C SER A 95 -16.95 -26.20 17.27
N ALA A 96 -16.12 -25.86 16.29
CA ALA A 96 -14.70 -25.66 16.49
C ALA A 96 -14.18 -24.51 15.64
N LEU A 97 -13.08 -23.89 16.10
CA LEU A 97 -12.32 -22.92 15.33
C LEU A 97 -10.85 -23.33 15.32
N LEU A 98 -10.34 -23.56 14.12
CA LEU A 98 -8.92 -23.81 13.86
C LEU A 98 -8.31 -22.60 13.16
N LEU A 99 -7.20 -22.09 13.67
CA LEU A 99 -6.40 -21.06 13.03
C LEU A 99 -5.02 -21.64 12.67
N ARG A 100 -4.68 -21.57 11.39
CA ARG A 100 -3.40 -22.06 10.83
C ARG A 100 -2.68 -20.96 10.08
N GLN A 101 -1.36 -21.09 9.99
CA GLN A 101 -0.55 -20.33 9.04
C GLN A 101 -0.41 -21.15 7.75
N LEU A 102 -0.93 -20.62 6.65
CA LEU A 102 -0.79 -21.23 5.32
C LEU A 102 0.57 -20.88 4.70
N ALA A 103 0.98 -19.62 4.85
CA ALA A 103 2.27 -19.10 4.42
C ALA A 103 2.71 -17.94 5.33
N PRO A 104 3.99 -17.51 5.32
CA PRO A 104 4.41 -16.33 6.07
C PRO A 104 3.57 -15.09 5.70
N GLY A 105 2.80 -14.58 6.67
CA GLY A 105 1.89 -13.44 6.48
C GLY A 105 0.49 -13.79 5.96
N LEU A 106 0.15 -15.07 5.82
CA LEU A 106 -1.15 -15.56 5.38
C LEU A 106 -1.71 -16.58 6.37
N LEU A 107 -2.86 -16.27 6.95
CA LEU A 107 -3.56 -17.13 7.90
C LEU A 107 -4.88 -17.61 7.34
N GLN A 108 -5.36 -18.75 7.85
CA GLN A 108 -6.71 -19.24 7.60
C GLN A 108 -7.39 -19.61 8.91
N ALA A 109 -8.62 -19.13 9.07
CA ALA A 109 -9.56 -19.54 10.10
C ALA A 109 -10.60 -20.50 9.49
N SER A 110 -10.70 -21.71 10.05
CA SER A 110 -11.74 -22.70 9.73
C SER A 110 -12.74 -22.74 10.88
N LEU A 111 -13.88 -22.09 10.71
CA LEU A 111 -14.95 -22.03 11.70
C LEU A 111 -16.03 -23.05 11.33
N GLY A 112 -16.00 -24.20 12.00
CA GLY A 112 -16.86 -25.34 11.68
C GLY A 112 -18.13 -25.43 12.51
N ASN A 113 -19.16 -26.04 11.93
CA ASN A 113 -20.45 -26.29 12.58
C ASN A 113 -21.12 -25.01 13.11
N VAL A 114 -21.18 -23.97 12.27
CA VAL A 114 -22.04 -22.79 12.49
C VAL A 114 -23.45 -23.15 12.04
N GLY A 115 -24.39 -23.25 12.98
CA GLY A 115 -25.75 -23.70 12.72
C GLY A 115 -26.61 -22.69 11.94
N PRO A 116 -27.78 -23.11 11.45
CA PRO A 116 -28.72 -22.22 10.75
C PRO A 116 -29.10 -20.99 11.60
N GLY A 117 -28.90 -19.79 11.06
CA GLY A 117 -29.16 -18.52 11.75
C GLY A 117 -28.19 -18.18 12.88
N GLU A 118 -27.23 -19.07 13.20
CA GLU A 118 -26.28 -18.87 14.29
C GLU A 118 -25.26 -17.78 13.92
N GLU A 119 -24.94 -16.97 14.92
CA GLU A 119 -23.86 -15.98 14.86
C GLU A 119 -22.61 -16.55 15.52
N ALA A 120 -21.47 -16.22 14.95
CA ALA A 120 -20.18 -16.52 15.52
C ALA A 120 -19.23 -15.35 15.28
N ARG A 121 -18.35 -15.09 16.24
CA ARG A 121 -17.28 -14.11 16.12
C ARG A 121 -16.00 -14.72 16.61
N PHE A 122 -14.91 -14.59 15.87
CA PHE A 122 -13.59 -14.84 16.43
C PHE A 122 -12.78 -13.56 16.55
N THR A 123 -11.88 -13.52 17.52
CA THR A 123 -10.96 -12.40 17.76
C THR A 123 -9.53 -12.92 17.82
N LEU A 124 -8.71 -12.50 16.87
CA LEU A 124 -7.27 -12.74 16.85
C LEU A 124 -6.55 -11.57 17.51
N ARG A 125 -5.68 -11.85 18.49
CA ARG A 125 -4.82 -10.86 19.14
C ARG A 125 -3.36 -11.08 18.75
N TYR A 126 -2.67 -10.03 18.35
CA TYR A 126 -1.24 -10.06 18.02
C TYR A 126 -0.50 -8.78 18.46
N ALA A 127 0.80 -8.89 18.70
CA ALA A 127 1.70 -7.76 18.93
C ALA A 127 2.48 -7.44 17.64
N LEU A 128 2.75 -6.17 17.38
CA LEU A 128 3.43 -5.69 16.18
C LEU A 128 4.50 -4.66 16.56
N PRO A 129 5.79 -4.89 16.23
CA PRO A 129 6.81 -3.88 16.43
C PRO A 129 6.72 -2.81 15.33
N LEU A 130 6.88 -1.54 15.72
CA LEU A 130 6.77 -0.38 14.83
C LEU A 130 8.16 0.14 14.46
N THR A 131 8.37 0.34 13.17
CA THR A 131 9.63 0.87 12.63
C THR A 131 9.47 2.33 12.25
N VAL A 132 10.53 3.10 12.46
CA VAL A 132 10.61 4.51 12.10
C VAL A 132 11.53 4.63 10.90
N LEU A 133 11.00 5.18 9.82
CA LEU A 133 11.76 5.47 8.60
C LEU A 133 11.78 6.99 8.44
N GLU A 134 12.97 7.58 8.45
CA GLU A 134 13.17 9.02 8.28
C GLU A 134 12.23 9.91 9.12
N ARG A 135 12.11 9.60 10.41
CA ARG A 135 11.26 10.34 11.37
C ARG A 135 9.76 10.27 11.07
N ARG A 136 9.32 9.30 10.28
CA ARG A 136 7.92 8.90 10.15
C ARG A 136 7.74 7.52 10.71
N LEU A 137 6.70 7.33 11.51
CA LEU A 137 6.26 6.02 11.95
C LEU A 137 4.95 5.70 11.25
N ARG A 138 4.87 4.53 10.60
CA ARG A 138 3.64 4.04 9.98
C ARG A 138 3.19 2.76 10.68
N LEU A 139 1.98 2.80 11.24
CA LEU A 139 1.25 1.62 11.65
C LEU A 139 0.40 1.17 10.46
N ARG A 140 0.70 -0.03 9.94
CA ARG A 140 -0.06 -0.67 8.86
C ARG A 140 -0.70 -1.94 9.39
N LEU A 141 -1.99 -2.07 9.14
CA LEU A 141 -2.79 -3.25 9.47
C LEU A 141 -3.38 -3.79 8.17
N PRO A 142 -2.86 -4.92 7.65
CA PRO A 142 -3.38 -5.51 6.44
C PRO A 142 -4.77 -6.08 6.71
N MET A 143 -5.75 -5.67 5.91
CA MET A 143 -7.16 -6.07 6.11
C MET A 143 -7.78 -6.71 4.88
N ASN A 144 -7.12 -6.59 3.73
CA ASN A 144 -7.61 -7.09 2.45
C ASN A 144 -6.51 -7.93 1.78
N LEU A 145 -6.89 -9.07 1.19
CA LEU A 145 -6.00 -9.86 0.37
C LEU A 145 -6.37 -9.69 -1.10
N ARG A 146 -5.49 -9.06 -1.88
CA ARG A 146 -5.67 -8.85 -3.31
C ARG A 146 -5.50 -10.15 -4.11
N PRO A 147 -6.16 -10.31 -5.28
CA PRO A 147 -5.82 -11.38 -6.22
C PRO A 147 -4.34 -11.33 -6.60
N ARG A 148 -3.69 -12.49 -6.71
CA ARG A 148 -2.29 -12.59 -7.12
C ARG A 148 -2.18 -13.21 -8.51
N TYR A 149 -1.23 -12.74 -9.30
CA TYR A 149 -0.78 -13.37 -10.52
C TYR A 149 -0.02 -14.67 -10.20
N GLY A 150 -0.21 -15.69 -11.02
CA GLY A 150 0.38 -17.03 -10.81
C GLY A 150 -0.52 -17.97 -10.00
N ALA A 151 -0.14 -19.24 -9.94
CA ALA A 151 -0.88 -20.27 -9.19
C ALA A 151 -0.48 -20.28 -7.72
N TRP A 152 -1.44 -20.44 -6.82
CA TRP A 152 -1.11 -20.65 -5.41
C TRP A 152 -0.41 -21.99 -5.21
N ASP A 153 0.53 -22.03 -4.27
CA ASP A 153 1.08 -23.28 -3.73
C ASP A 153 0.28 -23.67 -2.48
N LEU A 154 -1.04 -23.83 -2.66
CA LEU A 154 -2.01 -24.14 -1.62
C LEU A 154 -2.98 -25.20 -2.15
N ASP A 155 -3.67 -25.89 -1.23
CA ASP A 155 -4.82 -26.72 -1.60
C ASP A 155 -5.96 -25.83 -2.12
N GLU A 156 -6.78 -26.35 -3.04
CA GLU A 156 -7.87 -25.60 -3.72
C GLU A 156 -8.83 -24.91 -2.73
N LEU A 157 -9.08 -25.51 -1.56
CA LEU A 157 -9.93 -24.96 -0.51
C LEU A 157 -9.26 -23.87 0.33
N ASP A 158 -7.93 -23.82 0.33
CA ASP A 158 -7.11 -22.86 1.05
C ASP A 158 -6.82 -21.61 0.20
N GLU A 159 -7.00 -21.71 -1.13
CA GLU A 159 -6.89 -20.61 -2.06
C GLU A 159 -7.89 -19.48 -1.73
N PRO A 160 -7.41 -18.24 -1.57
CA PRO A 160 -8.29 -17.10 -1.39
C PRO A 160 -9.17 -16.89 -2.62
N VAL A 161 -10.48 -16.80 -2.38
CA VAL A 161 -11.46 -16.44 -3.42
C VAL A 161 -11.84 -14.97 -3.29
N HIS A 162 -12.20 -14.34 -4.41
CA HIS A 162 -12.56 -12.93 -4.50
C HIS A 162 -13.91 -12.75 -5.16
N ASP A 163 -14.67 -11.77 -4.71
CA ASP A 163 -15.96 -11.44 -5.31
C ASP A 163 -16.13 -9.92 -5.36
N ALA A 164 -16.57 -9.40 -6.52
CA ALA A 164 -16.77 -7.97 -6.71
C ALA A 164 -18.07 -7.46 -6.08
N GLY A 165 -19.03 -8.36 -5.80
CA GLY A 165 -20.35 -8.03 -5.26
C GLY A 165 -20.46 -8.15 -3.75
N VAL A 166 -19.38 -8.51 -3.06
CA VAL A 166 -19.38 -8.65 -1.60
C VAL A 166 -18.86 -7.39 -0.93
N GLU A 167 -19.53 -7.01 0.17
CA GLU A 167 -19.19 -5.85 0.95
C GLU A 167 -19.21 -6.20 2.44
N TYR A 168 -18.13 -5.87 3.13
CA TYR A 168 -18.00 -6.09 4.57
C TYR A 168 -17.60 -4.79 5.25
N ALA A 169 -18.43 -4.36 6.21
CA ALA A 169 -18.14 -3.16 6.98
C ALA A 169 -16.90 -3.36 7.86
N LEU A 170 -16.05 -2.35 7.91
CA LEU A 170 -14.89 -2.27 8.79
C LEU A 170 -15.09 -1.17 9.81
N SER A 171 -14.80 -1.46 11.06
CA SER A 171 -14.69 -0.46 12.11
C SER A 171 -13.36 -0.60 12.82
N ALA A 172 -12.74 0.50 13.21
CA ALA A 172 -11.53 0.45 14.02
C ALA A 172 -11.57 1.47 15.14
N ARG A 173 -10.93 1.13 16.25
CA ARG A 173 -10.58 2.01 17.36
C ARG A 173 -9.08 1.84 17.64
N LEU A 174 -8.35 2.93 17.52
CA LEU A 174 -6.95 3.02 17.88
C LEU A 174 -6.83 3.88 19.13
N ARG A 175 -6.10 3.38 20.12
CA ARG A 175 -5.69 4.09 21.32
C ARG A 175 -4.17 4.23 21.32
N VAL A 176 -3.68 5.45 21.34
CA VAL A 176 -2.25 5.77 21.34
C VAL A 176 -1.88 6.31 22.71
N GLU A 177 -0.87 5.71 23.33
CA GLU A 177 -0.41 6.03 24.68
C GLU A 177 1.06 6.49 24.67
N GLY A 178 1.45 7.23 25.71
CA GLY A 178 2.83 7.68 25.89
C GLY A 178 3.25 8.77 24.90
N PHE A 179 4.52 8.78 24.50
CA PHE A 179 5.08 9.90 23.72
C PHE A 179 4.45 10.06 22.33
N LEU A 180 3.92 8.99 21.72
CA LEU A 180 3.24 9.07 20.43
C LEU A 180 1.85 9.72 20.52
N ALA A 181 1.24 9.80 21.70
CA ALA A 181 -0.07 10.46 21.86
C ALA A 181 0.01 11.98 21.61
N GLY A 182 1.21 12.56 21.71
CA GLY A 182 1.49 13.96 21.38
C GLY A 182 1.89 14.21 19.93
N ALA A 183 2.13 13.15 19.13
CA ALA A 183 2.55 13.28 17.73
C ALA A 183 1.40 13.73 16.82
N SER A 184 1.75 14.28 15.66
CA SER A 184 0.79 14.48 14.58
C SER A 184 0.30 13.10 14.10
N LEU A 185 -1.02 12.90 14.03
CA LEU A 185 -1.64 11.61 13.72
C LEU A 185 -2.56 11.77 12.52
N ALA A 186 -2.40 10.92 11.51
CA ALA A 186 -3.26 10.88 10.33
C ALA A 186 -3.58 9.43 9.93
N CYS A 187 -4.83 9.17 9.54
CA CYS A 187 -5.20 7.93 8.86
C CYS A 187 -5.14 8.21 7.37
N VAL A 188 -4.15 7.64 6.68
CA VAL A 188 -3.89 7.92 5.26
C VAL A 188 -4.63 6.94 4.32
N SER A 189 -5.45 6.07 4.89
CA SER A 189 -6.16 5.00 4.17
C SER A 189 -7.68 5.14 4.17
N HIS A 190 -8.23 5.72 5.25
CA HIS A 190 -9.66 5.76 5.52
C HIS A 190 -10.02 7.06 6.23
N PRO A 191 -11.23 7.61 6.01
CA PRO A 191 -11.77 8.67 6.84
C PRO A 191 -11.78 8.25 8.31
N ALA A 192 -11.34 9.16 9.18
CA ALA A 192 -11.25 8.89 10.60
C ALA A 192 -11.53 10.15 11.43
N ARG A 193 -12.11 9.94 12.62
CA ARG A 193 -12.21 10.96 13.66
C ARG A 193 -11.08 10.79 14.67
N PHE A 194 -10.61 11.90 15.20
CA PHE A 194 -9.51 11.97 16.15
C PHE A 194 -9.94 12.72 17.40
N GLU A 195 -9.66 12.16 18.57
CA GLU A 195 -9.87 12.83 19.85
C GLU A 195 -8.63 12.65 20.71
N ARG A 196 -8.12 13.75 21.29
CA ARG A 196 -7.03 13.67 22.28
C ARG A 196 -7.57 14.02 23.67
N ARG A 197 -7.38 13.11 24.62
CA ARG A 197 -7.80 13.26 26.03
C ARG A 197 -6.59 13.08 26.94
N GLY A 198 -5.95 14.19 27.31
CA GLY A 198 -4.72 14.16 28.12
C GLY A 198 -3.56 13.51 27.36
N GLU A 199 -2.98 12.45 27.94
CA GLU A 199 -1.84 11.70 27.38
C GLU A 199 -2.27 10.52 26.49
N VAL A 200 -3.54 10.47 26.08
CA VAL A 200 -4.08 9.45 25.20
C VAL A 200 -4.70 10.11 23.98
N ALA A 201 -4.32 9.63 22.79
CA ALA A 201 -5.00 9.96 21.55
C ALA A 201 -5.83 8.76 21.08
N GLU A 202 -7.06 9.02 20.65
CA GLU A 202 -7.97 8.01 20.12
C GLU A 202 -8.32 8.35 18.67
N LEU A 203 -8.36 7.32 17.83
CA LEU A 203 -8.73 7.39 16.43
C LEU A 203 -9.82 6.35 16.18
N ALA A 204 -10.88 6.73 15.48
CA ALA A 204 -11.89 5.79 15.02
C ALA A 204 -12.21 6.01 13.55
N LEU A 205 -12.32 4.92 12.79
CA LEU A 205 -12.71 4.99 11.37
C LEU A 205 -14.18 5.40 11.22
N ILE A 206 -14.48 6.03 10.09
CA ILE A 206 -15.81 6.46 9.67
C ILE A 206 -16.09 5.79 8.32
N ASP A 207 -17.23 5.12 8.21
CA ASP A 207 -17.75 4.52 6.96
C ASP A 207 -16.68 3.74 6.16
N ALA A 208 -15.98 2.83 6.86
CA ALA A 208 -14.91 2.03 6.29
C ALA A 208 -15.37 0.63 5.89
N TRP A 209 -14.64 0.02 4.95
CA TRP A 209 -14.89 -1.29 4.37
C TRP A 209 -13.60 -2.13 4.38
N LEU A 210 -13.72 -3.45 4.21
CA LEU A 210 -12.57 -4.37 4.09
C LEU A 210 -11.95 -4.37 2.68
N ASP A 211 -11.92 -3.20 2.02
CA ASP A 211 -11.46 -2.99 0.64
C ASP A 211 -10.02 -2.47 0.53
N GLY A 212 -9.29 -2.45 1.65
CA GLY A 212 -7.92 -1.99 1.72
C GLY A 212 -7.34 -2.05 3.13
N ASP A 213 -6.07 -1.76 3.25
CA ASP A 213 -5.35 -1.80 4.51
C ASP A 213 -5.60 -0.54 5.34
N VAL A 214 -5.57 -0.68 6.68
CA VAL A 214 -5.63 0.46 7.59
C VAL A 214 -4.23 0.95 7.87
N VAL A 215 -3.91 2.15 7.38
CA VAL A 215 -2.60 2.81 7.54
C VAL A 215 -2.76 4.11 8.31
N VAL A 216 -2.02 4.21 9.41
CA VAL A 216 -1.98 5.36 10.31
C VAL A 216 -0.54 5.85 10.42
N GLU A 217 -0.33 7.11 10.10
CA GLU A 217 0.98 7.77 10.13
C GLU A 217 1.11 8.67 11.36
N PHE A 218 2.29 8.62 11.96
CA PHE A 218 2.71 9.47 13.07
C PHE A 218 3.87 10.35 12.60
N GLY A 219 3.67 11.67 12.61
CA GLY A 219 4.72 12.64 12.34
C GLY A 219 5.57 12.90 13.59
N LEU A 220 6.90 12.73 13.49
CA LEU A 220 7.81 12.87 14.63
C LEU A 220 8.62 14.18 14.56
N ASP A 221 8.18 15.18 15.34
CA ASP A 221 8.77 16.52 15.40
C ASP A 221 10.12 16.56 16.14
N ALA A 222 10.39 15.58 17.01
CA ALA A 222 11.63 15.48 17.79
C ALA A 222 12.47 14.27 17.39
N ALA A 223 13.78 14.33 17.67
CA ALA A 223 14.62 13.14 17.67
C ALA A 223 14.07 12.17 18.73
N LEU A 224 13.81 10.92 18.33
CA LEU A 224 13.40 9.89 19.28
C LEU A 224 14.57 9.55 20.20
N PRO A 225 14.39 9.56 21.54
CA PRO A 225 15.42 9.07 22.43
C PRO A 225 15.66 7.57 22.17
N PRO A 226 16.87 7.05 22.48
CA PRO A 226 17.08 5.62 22.48
C PRO A 226 16.13 4.96 23.49
N VAL A 227 15.51 3.86 23.08
CA VAL A 227 14.64 3.06 23.93
C VAL A 227 15.36 1.77 24.28
N GLY A 228 15.38 1.42 25.56
CA GLY A 228 15.94 0.16 26.07
C GLY A 228 15.05 -0.39 27.17
N GLU A 229 14.57 -1.61 27.00
CA GLU A 229 13.78 -2.35 27.99
C GLU A 229 14.42 -3.72 28.25
N CYS A 230 14.41 -4.16 29.50
CA CYS A 230 14.81 -5.51 29.91
C CYS A 230 13.69 -6.14 30.73
N PHE A 231 13.33 -7.39 30.44
CA PHE A 231 12.24 -8.10 31.10
C PHE A 231 12.61 -9.56 31.40
N PRO A 232 12.01 -10.19 32.42
CA PRO A 232 12.27 -11.61 32.73
C PRO A 232 11.79 -12.56 31.63
N ASP A 233 12.50 -13.67 31.43
CA ASP A 233 12.09 -14.79 30.56
C ASP A 233 12.52 -16.14 31.16
N GLY A 234 11.79 -16.56 32.20
CA GLY A 234 12.18 -17.70 33.04
C GLY A 234 13.44 -17.39 33.84
N ASP A 235 14.44 -18.27 33.76
CA ASP A 235 15.77 -18.05 34.37
C ASP A 235 16.67 -17.11 33.55
N ALA A 236 16.21 -16.70 32.36
CA ALA A 236 16.90 -15.79 31.45
C ALA A 236 16.20 -14.40 31.44
N ALA A 237 16.65 -13.52 30.56
CA ALA A 237 16.02 -12.23 30.32
C ALA A 237 15.78 -11.99 28.82
N GLY A 238 14.78 -11.19 28.50
CA GLY A 238 14.61 -10.56 27.18
C GLY A 238 15.03 -9.10 27.23
N ALA A 239 15.54 -8.59 26.11
CA ALA A 239 15.79 -7.17 25.93
C ALA A 239 15.19 -6.66 24.61
N ARG A 240 14.69 -5.43 24.64
CA ARG A 240 14.21 -4.67 23.47
C ARG A 240 14.96 -3.36 23.41
N VAL A 241 15.64 -3.08 22.30
CA VAL A 241 16.35 -1.82 22.09
C VAL A 241 15.94 -1.19 20.76
N GLN A 242 15.93 0.15 20.71
CA GLN A 242 15.70 0.89 19.48
C GLN A 242 16.48 2.20 19.50
N VAL A 243 17.16 2.51 18.40
CA VAL A 243 17.97 3.72 18.23
C VAL A 243 17.73 4.31 16.85
N LEU A 244 17.61 5.64 16.77
CA LEU A 244 17.52 6.37 15.52
C LEU A 244 18.93 6.74 15.03
N LEU A 245 19.26 6.39 13.78
CA LEU A 245 20.54 6.77 13.20
C LEU A 245 20.46 8.22 12.70
N PRO A 246 21.54 9.01 12.83
CA PRO A 246 21.64 10.29 12.14
C PRO A 246 21.58 10.07 10.62
N PRO A 247 21.17 11.08 9.83
CA PRO A 247 21.24 11.00 8.38
C PRO A 247 22.69 10.79 7.92
N ALA A 248 22.88 10.06 6.81
CA ALA A 248 24.20 9.90 6.21
C ALA A 248 24.70 11.25 5.68
N PRO A 249 26.00 11.59 5.85
CA PRO A 249 26.56 12.83 5.32
C PRO A 249 26.61 12.78 3.79
N ASP A 250 26.62 13.95 3.15
CA ASP A 250 26.59 14.06 1.68
C ASP A 250 27.84 13.43 1.04
N GLU A 251 29.01 13.49 1.67
CA GLU A 251 30.24 12.89 1.16
C GLU A 251 30.20 11.35 1.10
N ALA A 252 29.29 10.72 1.85
CA ALA A 252 29.07 9.27 1.79
C ALA A 252 28.16 8.86 0.62
N GLN A 253 27.54 9.81 -0.08
CA GLN A 253 26.65 9.55 -1.20
C GLN A 253 27.44 9.45 -2.50
N LYS A 254 27.30 8.32 -3.20
CA LYS A 254 27.87 8.14 -4.54
C LYS A 254 26.86 8.57 -5.63
N PRO A 255 27.34 8.92 -6.83
CA PRO A 255 26.50 8.92 -8.02
C PRO A 255 25.75 7.57 -8.13
N LEU A 256 24.49 7.62 -8.51
CA LEU A 256 23.63 6.45 -8.56
C LEU A 256 23.56 5.91 -9.97
N GLN A 257 23.81 4.61 -10.15
CA GLN A 257 23.42 3.88 -11.35
C GLN A 257 22.27 2.94 -11.00
N THR A 258 21.08 3.22 -11.53
CA THR A 258 19.88 2.46 -11.18
C THR A 258 19.06 2.04 -12.40
N ILE A 259 18.36 0.93 -12.23
CA ILE A 259 17.31 0.49 -13.14
C ILE A 259 15.98 0.64 -12.41
N LEU A 260 15.11 1.49 -12.94
CA LEU A 260 13.74 1.68 -12.48
C LEU A 260 12.84 0.67 -13.19
N LEU A 261 12.34 -0.29 -12.44
CA LEU A 261 11.34 -1.27 -12.86
C LEU A 261 9.95 -0.77 -12.51
N LEU A 262 9.14 -0.51 -13.54
CA LEU A 262 7.77 -0.04 -13.43
C LEU A 262 6.82 -1.18 -13.78
N ASP A 263 6.04 -1.61 -12.81
CA ASP A 263 4.95 -2.55 -13.05
C ASP A 263 3.82 -1.84 -13.83
N CYS A 264 3.43 -2.44 -14.95
CA CYS A 264 2.35 -1.99 -15.83
C CYS A 264 1.37 -3.14 -16.11
N SER A 265 1.32 -4.14 -15.22
CA SER A 265 0.37 -5.25 -15.28
C SER A 265 -1.07 -4.79 -15.03
N GLY A 266 -2.05 -5.64 -15.34
CA GLY A 266 -3.47 -5.33 -15.18
C GLY A 266 -3.88 -5.05 -13.74
N SER A 267 -3.19 -5.59 -12.74
CA SER A 267 -3.46 -5.31 -11.31
C SER A 267 -3.13 -3.87 -10.92
N MET A 268 -2.26 -3.21 -11.70
CA MET A 268 -1.89 -1.81 -11.50
C MET A 268 -2.98 -0.83 -11.97
N ALA A 269 -4.08 -1.31 -12.57
CA ALA A 269 -5.18 -0.43 -12.99
C ALA A 269 -5.76 0.40 -11.82
N GLY A 270 -6.32 1.57 -12.14
CA GLY A 270 -6.84 2.51 -11.14
C GLY A 270 -5.74 3.35 -10.50
N ASP A 271 -5.79 3.55 -9.18
CA ASP A 271 -4.87 4.47 -8.48
C ASP A 271 -3.39 4.01 -8.50
N ALA A 272 -3.15 2.70 -8.62
CA ALA A 272 -1.80 2.14 -8.57
C ALA A 272 -0.93 2.61 -9.75
N ILE A 273 -1.48 2.65 -10.98
CA ILE A 273 -0.74 3.15 -12.15
C ILE A 273 -0.46 4.65 -12.03
N LEU A 274 -1.36 5.42 -11.42
CA LEU A 274 -1.12 6.85 -11.15
C LEU A 274 0.07 7.03 -10.19
N GLY A 275 0.17 6.20 -9.16
CA GLY A 275 1.36 6.12 -8.31
C GLY A 275 2.63 5.79 -9.11
N CYS A 276 2.55 4.82 -10.02
CA CYS A 276 3.67 4.44 -10.91
C CYS A 276 4.15 5.62 -11.78
N ARG A 277 3.23 6.38 -12.37
CA ARG A 277 3.54 7.62 -13.12
C ARG A 277 4.23 8.65 -12.24
N ALA A 278 3.67 8.93 -11.08
CA ALA A 278 4.20 9.92 -10.16
C ALA A 278 5.57 9.50 -9.59
N ALA A 279 5.84 8.20 -9.45
CA ALA A 279 7.15 7.68 -9.07
C ALA A 279 8.20 7.92 -10.17
N LEU A 280 7.86 7.63 -11.44
CA LEU A 280 8.73 7.91 -12.57
C LEU A 280 9.05 9.42 -12.67
N GLU A 281 8.04 10.28 -12.52
CA GLU A 281 8.23 11.73 -12.49
C GLU A 281 9.17 12.15 -11.35
N ALA A 282 8.92 11.67 -10.13
CA ALA A 282 9.74 11.99 -8.96
C ALA A 282 11.20 11.51 -9.13
N VAL A 283 11.42 10.32 -9.70
CA VAL A 283 12.77 9.82 -10.01
C VAL A 283 13.45 10.71 -11.05
N ALA A 284 12.75 11.06 -12.14
CA ALA A 284 13.30 11.93 -13.18
C ALA A 284 13.71 13.30 -12.61
N GLN A 285 12.90 13.86 -11.71
CA GLN A 285 13.19 15.12 -11.03
C GLN A 285 14.31 15.03 -9.97
N ALA A 286 14.49 13.88 -9.32
CA ALA A 286 15.43 13.74 -8.22
C ALA A 286 16.86 13.36 -8.65
N LEU A 287 17.04 12.71 -9.79
CA LEU A 287 18.37 12.35 -10.30
C LEU A 287 19.09 13.57 -10.91
N ASP A 288 20.42 13.55 -10.93
CA ASP A 288 21.27 14.59 -11.53
C ASP A 288 22.14 14.06 -12.69
N GLU A 289 22.97 14.92 -13.28
CA GLU A 289 23.78 14.59 -14.46
C GLU A 289 24.89 13.54 -14.21
N ASN A 290 25.25 13.30 -12.95
CA ASN A 290 26.19 12.26 -12.54
C ASN A 290 25.52 10.90 -12.40
N ASP A 291 24.20 10.88 -12.23
CA ASP A 291 23.42 9.66 -12.11
C ASP A 291 23.15 9.02 -13.46
N ARG A 292 22.95 7.71 -13.44
CA ARG A 292 22.59 6.90 -14.59
C ARG A 292 21.30 6.14 -14.33
N LEU A 293 20.36 6.26 -15.27
CA LEU A 293 19.06 5.62 -15.19
C LEU A 293 18.78 4.78 -16.43
N GLN A 294 18.20 3.61 -16.21
CA GLN A 294 17.44 2.86 -17.22
C GLN A 294 16.03 2.66 -16.69
N VAL A 295 15.02 2.86 -17.54
CA VAL A 295 13.63 2.56 -17.21
C VAL A 295 13.20 1.30 -17.96
N MET A 296 12.61 0.35 -17.24
CA MET A 296 11.96 -0.82 -17.82
C MET A 296 10.52 -0.88 -17.32
N ARG A 297 9.58 -1.08 -18.24
CA ARG A 297 8.20 -1.43 -17.92
C ARG A 297 8.06 -2.94 -17.99
N PHE A 298 7.25 -3.54 -17.13
CA PHE A 298 6.97 -4.97 -17.22
C PHE A 298 5.51 -5.31 -16.97
N GLY A 299 5.10 -6.42 -17.57
CA GLY A 299 3.85 -7.12 -17.33
C GLY A 299 4.04 -8.58 -17.74
N SER A 300 3.32 -9.07 -18.75
CA SER A 300 3.62 -10.36 -19.40
C SER A 300 4.98 -10.39 -20.08
N ASP A 301 5.46 -9.24 -20.55
CA ASP A 301 6.77 -9.05 -21.17
C ASP A 301 7.53 -7.90 -20.49
N VAL A 302 8.85 -7.83 -20.74
CA VAL A 302 9.73 -6.79 -20.20
C VAL A 302 10.15 -5.84 -21.32
N HIS A 303 9.75 -4.58 -21.21
CA HIS A 303 10.02 -3.52 -22.18
C HIS A 303 11.03 -2.53 -21.62
N ALA A 304 12.30 -2.71 -21.97
CA ALA A 304 13.36 -1.75 -21.64
C ALA A 304 13.31 -0.56 -22.60
N LEU A 305 13.15 0.65 -22.08
CA LEU A 305 13.11 1.87 -22.89
C LEU A 305 14.49 2.28 -23.40
N LEU A 306 15.52 1.89 -22.66
CA LEU A 306 16.91 2.10 -23.00
C LEU A 306 17.64 0.75 -22.95
N ARG A 307 18.72 0.60 -23.73
CA ARG A 307 19.52 -0.65 -23.74
C ARG A 307 20.44 -0.81 -22.54
N ARG A 308 20.70 0.28 -21.81
CA ARG A 308 21.59 0.35 -20.65
C ARG A 308 21.29 1.62 -19.85
N PRO A 309 21.72 1.73 -18.58
CA PRO A 309 21.67 2.99 -17.85
C PRO A 309 22.45 4.11 -18.56
N ILE A 310 21.81 5.27 -18.74
CA ILE A 310 22.41 6.47 -19.36
C ILE A 310 22.39 7.64 -18.38
N ARG A 311 23.27 8.62 -18.59
CA ARG A 311 23.31 9.84 -17.76
C ARG A 311 22.01 10.63 -17.83
N VAL A 312 21.54 11.15 -16.70
CA VAL A 312 20.28 11.91 -16.60
C VAL A 312 20.54 13.41 -16.82
N GLY A 313 20.80 13.79 -18.06
CA GLY A 313 20.83 15.19 -18.47
C GLY A 313 19.42 15.80 -18.62
N GLU A 314 19.34 17.10 -18.88
CA GLU A 314 18.06 17.83 -19.01
C GLU A 314 17.12 17.22 -20.08
N ALA A 315 17.66 16.85 -21.24
CA ALA A 315 16.88 16.23 -22.31
C ALA A 315 16.28 14.88 -21.89
N VAL A 316 17.07 14.04 -21.19
CA VAL A 316 16.61 12.75 -20.68
C VAL A 316 15.52 12.96 -19.63
N ARG A 317 15.71 13.92 -18.71
CA ARG A 317 14.71 14.28 -17.70
C ARG A 317 13.38 14.67 -18.35
N ARG A 318 13.41 15.55 -19.34
CA ARG A 318 12.22 15.97 -20.08
C ARG A 318 11.51 14.79 -20.76
N SER A 319 12.26 13.93 -21.48
CA SER A 319 11.68 12.72 -22.10
C SER A 319 11.05 11.78 -21.09
N LEU A 320 11.64 11.63 -19.89
CA LEU A 320 11.09 10.78 -18.83
C LEU A 320 9.81 11.36 -18.22
N SER A 321 9.73 12.68 -18.06
CA SER A 321 8.51 13.35 -17.60
C SER A 321 7.37 13.23 -18.62
N GLU A 322 7.68 13.40 -19.92
CA GLU A 322 6.70 13.18 -21.00
C GLU A 322 6.22 11.72 -21.02
N LEU A 323 7.15 10.76 -20.86
CA LEU A 323 6.83 9.35 -20.75
C LEU A 323 5.94 9.05 -19.54
N ALA A 324 6.19 9.67 -18.39
CA ALA A 324 5.41 9.45 -17.18
C ALA A 324 3.92 9.71 -17.40
N ALA A 325 3.55 10.72 -18.18
CA ALA A 325 2.15 10.99 -18.54
C ALA A 325 1.49 9.86 -19.35
N THR A 326 2.27 9.03 -20.05
CA THR A 326 1.78 8.00 -20.99
C THR A 326 1.76 6.58 -20.42
N VAL A 327 2.39 6.32 -19.27
CA VAL A 327 2.48 4.97 -18.69
C VAL A 327 1.09 4.43 -18.34
N GLN A 328 0.72 3.25 -18.80
CA GLN A 328 -0.60 2.63 -18.55
C GLN A 328 -0.44 1.20 -18.04
N ALA A 329 -1.50 0.68 -17.40
CA ALA A 329 -1.61 -0.71 -16.95
C ALA A 329 -2.07 -1.61 -18.11
N ASP A 330 -1.25 -1.69 -19.15
CA ASP A 330 -1.58 -2.26 -20.47
C ASP A 330 -0.75 -3.50 -20.83
N LEU A 331 0.12 -3.98 -19.93
CA LEU A 331 1.05 -5.07 -20.21
C LEU A 331 0.58 -6.45 -19.76
N GLY A 332 -0.69 -6.62 -19.35
CA GLY A 332 -1.27 -7.94 -19.04
C GLY A 332 -0.82 -8.52 -17.70
N GLY A 333 -0.16 -9.68 -17.73
CA GLY A 333 0.29 -10.43 -16.54
C GLY A 333 1.42 -9.75 -15.76
N THR A 334 2.07 -10.45 -14.82
CA THR A 334 3.07 -9.86 -13.91
C THR A 334 4.34 -10.71 -13.79
N GLU A 335 5.18 -10.72 -14.81
CA GLU A 335 6.44 -11.49 -14.88
C GLU A 335 7.61 -10.79 -14.15
N MET A 336 7.41 -10.48 -12.87
CA MET A 336 8.38 -9.74 -12.05
C MET A 336 9.75 -10.44 -11.96
N GLY A 337 9.77 -11.77 -11.84
CA GLY A 337 11.00 -12.55 -11.82
C GLY A 337 11.85 -12.37 -13.09
N LYS A 338 11.21 -12.32 -14.27
CA LYS A 338 11.89 -12.03 -15.55
C LYS A 338 12.41 -10.59 -15.60
N ALA A 339 11.62 -9.62 -15.13
CA ALA A 339 12.02 -8.22 -15.08
C ALA A 339 13.24 -7.99 -14.17
N LEU A 340 13.23 -8.57 -12.97
CA LEU A 340 14.37 -8.54 -12.04
C LEU A 340 15.60 -9.22 -12.65
N GLY A 341 15.44 -10.41 -13.26
CA GLY A 341 16.53 -11.10 -13.93
C GLY A 341 17.18 -10.27 -15.03
N ARG A 342 16.36 -9.61 -15.87
CA ARG A 342 16.85 -8.71 -16.92
C ARG A 342 17.55 -7.48 -16.36
N ALA A 343 17.04 -6.88 -15.29
CA ALA A 343 17.69 -5.74 -14.64
C ALA A 343 19.06 -6.12 -14.08
N LEU A 344 19.18 -7.30 -13.46
CA LEU A 344 20.45 -7.81 -12.97
C LEU A 344 21.46 -8.01 -14.13
N ASP A 345 21.02 -8.56 -15.27
CA ASP A 345 21.86 -8.72 -16.46
C ASP A 345 22.39 -7.36 -16.97
N ASP A 346 21.52 -6.36 -17.11
CA ASP A 346 21.88 -5.03 -17.62
C ASP A 346 22.81 -4.28 -16.64
N LEU A 347 22.63 -4.45 -15.31
CA LEU A 347 23.54 -3.91 -14.29
C LEU A 347 24.92 -4.58 -14.31
N ALA A 348 24.97 -5.91 -14.50
CA ALA A 348 26.22 -6.66 -14.58
C ALA A 348 27.07 -6.21 -15.77
N LEU A 349 26.45 -5.92 -16.92
CA LEU A 349 27.13 -5.42 -18.12
C LEU A 349 27.65 -3.98 -18.01
N THR A 350 27.15 -3.21 -17.04
CA THR A 350 27.44 -1.78 -16.89
C THR A 350 28.08 -1.43 -15.55
N ARG A 351 28.73 -2.39 -14.90
CA ARG A 351 29.31 -2.21 -13.58
C ARG A 351 30.31 -1.06 -13.52
N ASP A 352 30.08 -0.13 -12.61
CA ASP A 352 30.95 1.03 -12.37
C ASP A 352 31.20 1.18 -10.86
N PRO A 353 32.42 0.87 -10.36
CA PRO A 353 32.75 0.97 -8.94
C PRO A 353 32.63 2.38 -8.34
N ALA A 354 32.63 3.42 -9.18
CA ALA A 354 32.45 4.81 -8.75
C ALA A 354 30.99 5.12 -8.41
N CYS A 355 30.04 4.32 -8.93
CA CYS A 355 28.61 4.50 -8.69
C CYS A 355 28.12 3.54 -7.59
N ALA A 356 27.13 3.98 -6.81
CA ALA A 356 26.26 3.04 -6.12
C ALA A 356 25.34 2.37 -7.14
N GLN A 357 25.10 1.06 -6.99
CA GLN A 357 24.19 0.30 -7.85
C GLN A 357 23.00 -0.23 -7.04
N ALA A 358 21.81 -0.11 -7.62
CA ALA A 358 20.57 -0.62 -7.04
C ALA A 358 19.48 -0.77 -8.11
N ILE A 359 18.57 -1.71 -7.90
CA ILE A 359 17.31 -1.79 -8.63
C ILE A 359 16.26 -1.04 -7.82
N PHE A 360 15.45 -0.21 -8.50
CA PHE A 360 14.31 0.46 -7.90
C PHE A 360 13.03 -0.10 -8.54
N LEU A 361 12.21 -0.78 -7.75
CA LEU A 361 10.96 -1.41 -8.18
C LEU A 361 9.74 -0.62 -7.69
N VAL A 362 8.80 -0.37 -8.59
CA VAL A 362 7.47 0.20 -8.29
C VAL A 362 6.41 -0.79 -8.75
N THR A 363 5.61 -1.32 -7.82
CA THR A 363 4.64 -2.42 -8.07
C THR A 363 3.58 -2.46 -6.96
N ASP A 364 2.46 -3.13 -7.19
CA ASP A 364 1.51 -3.49 -6.13
C ASP A 364 1.82 -4.87 -5.49
N GLY A 365 2.78 -5.60 -6.06
CA GLY A 365 3.29 -6.87 -5.51
C GLY A 365 2.37 -8.07 -5.70
N ALA A 366 1.34 -7.98 -6.56
CA ALA A 366 0.33 -9.01 -6.76
C ALA A 366 0.88 -10.25 -7.51
N ILE A 367 1.88 -10.93 -6.93
CA ILE A 367 2.56 -12.13 -7.46
C ILE A 367 2.74 -13.17 -6.37
N GLN A 368 3.06 -14.41 -6.75
CA GLN A 368 3.42 -15.45 -5.81
C GLN A 368 4.89 -15.32 -5.36
N PRO A 369 5.23 -15.62 -4.09
CA PRO A 369 6.60 -15.53 -3.61
C PRO A 369 7.60 -16.41 -4.38
N HIS A 370 7.18 -17.59 -4.87
CA HIS A 370 8.06 -18.49 -5.61
C HIS A 370 8.45 -17.95 -6.99
N ASP A 371 7.65 -17.06 -7.60
CA ASP A 371 7.92 -16.49 -8.93
C ASP A 371 9.16 -15.58 -8.96
N ILE A 372 9.59 -15.07 -7.79
CA ILE A 372 10.76 -14.18 -7.67
C ILE A 372 11.94 -14.81 -6.93
N GLU A 373 11.82 -16.03 -6.43
CA GLU A 373 12.82 -16.64 -5.54
C GLU A 373 14.20 -16.76 -6.22
N HIS A 374 14.24 -17.18 -7.49
CA HIS A 374 15.48 -17.27 -8.25
C HIS A 374 16.13 -15.90 -8.44
N ALA A 375 15.36 -14.88 -8.83
CA ALA A 375 15.88 -13.52 -9.03
C ALA A 375 16.36 -12.89 -7.72
N LEU A 376 15.64 -13.13 -6.62
CA LEU A 376 16.02 -12.73 -5.28
C LEU A 376 17.37 -13.35 -4.88
N GLN A 377 17.52 -14.66 -5.03
CA GLN A 377 18.79 -15.33 -4.67
C GLN A 377 19.95 -14.79 -5.52
N ARG A 378 19.72 -14.59 -6.82
CA ARG A 378 20.73 -14.02 -7.72
C ARG A 378 21.14 -12.60 -7.31
N ALA A 379 20.18 -11.75 -6.94
CA ALA A 379 20.47 -10.39 -6.45
C ALA A 379 21.30 -10.42 -5.16
N ILE A 380 21.02 -11.35 -4.24
CA ILE A 380 21.82 -11.55 -3.02
C ILE A 380 23.25 -11.95 -3.37
N ASP A 381 23.42 -12.93 -4.24
CA ASP A 381 24.73 -13.47 -4.63
C ASP A 381 25.59 -12.43 -5.36
N GLU A 382 24.97 -11.60 -6.20
CA GLU A 382 25.63 -10.50 -6.92
C GLU A 382 25.82 -9.24 -6.05
N GLY A 383 25.21 -9.18 -4.87
CA GLY A 383 25.23 -8.03 -3.97
C GLY A 383 24.45 -6.82 -4.48
N VAL A 384 23.45 -7.05 -5.35
CA VAL A 384 22.57 -6.00 -5.88
C VAL A 384 21.40 -5.80 -4.94
N ARG A 385 21.19 -4.55 -4.52
CA ARG A 385 20.10 -4.18 -3.60
C ARG A 385 18.85 -3.82 -4.37
N VAL A 386 17.69 -4.29 -3.91
CA VAL A 386 16.40 -3.98 -4.51
C VAL A 386 15.60 -3.11 -3.54
N PHE A 387 15.32 -1.88 -3.95
CA PHE A 387 14.48 -0.95 -3.21
C PHE A 387 13.09 -0.93 -3.82
N VAL A 388 12.06 -0.91 -2.98
CA VAL A 388 10.68 -1.13 -3.41
C VAL A 388 9.79 0.00 -2.92
N VAL A 389 9.05 0.61 -3.84
CA VAL A 389 7.87 1.42 -3.51
C VAL A 389 6.63 0.63 -3.91
N ALA A 390 5.91 0.16 -2.89
CA ALA A 390 4.67 -0.56 -3.07
C ALA A 390 3.51 0.42 -3.21
N VAL A 391 2.71 0.31 -4.28
CA VAL A 391 1.62 1.25 -4.57
C VAL A 391 0.25 0.61 -4.45
N GLY A 392 -0.72 1.36 -3.95
CA GLY A 392 -2.13 0.95 -3.88
C GLY A 392 -2.60 0.57 -2.47
N SER A 393 -3.92 0.44 -2.33
CA SER A 393 -4.60 0.28 -1.04
C SER A 393 -4.40 -1.06 -0.35
N SER A 394 -3.96 -2.09 -1.07
CA SER A 394 -3.77 -3.45 -0.53
C SER A 394 -2.57 -4.17 -1.18
N ALA A 395 -1.46 -3.45 -1.35
CA ALA A 395 -0.25 -4.02 -1.92
C ALA A 395 0.26 -5.23 -1.09
N SER A 396 0.73 -6.28 -1.77
CA SER A 396 1.17 -7.54 -1.18
C SER A 396 2.58 -7.43 -0.57
N LEU A 397 2.68 -6.67 0.52
CA LEU A 397 3.96 -6.39 1.17
C LEU A 397 4.62 -7.64 1.75
N GLU A 398 3.85 -8.66 2.12
CA GLU A 398 4.35 -9.95 2.59
C GLU A 398 5.25 -10.66 1.55
N THR A 399 5.01 -10.41 0.25
CA THR A 399 5.84 -10.90 -0.85
C THR A 399 7.03 -9.97 -1.12
N LEU A 400 6.81 -8.65 -1.04
CA LEU A 400 7.82 -7.63 -1.39
C LEU A 400 8.85 -7.37 -0.27
N GLU A 401 8.48 -7.51 1.01
CA GLU A 401 9.36 -7.26 2.15
C GLU A 401 10.58 -8.19 2.15
N PRO A 402 10.45 -9.53 1.94
CA PRO A 402 11.61 -10.40 1.79
C PRO A 402 12.56 -9.99 0.65
N LEU A 403 12.01 -9.55 -0.49
CA LEU A 403 12.80 -9.09 -1.64
C LEU A 403 13.67 -7.88 -1.26
N ALA A 404 13.07 -6.86 -0.64
CA ALA A 404 13.81 -5.68 -0.22
C ALA A 404 14.80 -5.99 0.91
N THR A 405 14.35 -6.63 1.99
CA THR A 405 15.16 -6.83 3.21
C THR A 405 16.31 -7.80 3.00
N ARG A 406 16.12 -8.93 2.30
CA ARG A 406 17.18 -9.92 2.05
C ARG A 406 18.24 -9.41 1.07
N THR A 407 17.85 -8.57 0.12
CA THR A 407 18.81 -7.87 -0.77
C THR A 407 19.43 -6.64 -0.13
N ARG A 408 19.14 -6.34 1.14
CA ARG A 408 19.60 -5.14 1.87
C ARG A 408 19.11 -3.82 1.29
N GLY A 409 18.02 -3.82 0.54
CA GLY A 409 17.27 -2.62 0.18
C GLY A 409 16.28 -2.22 1.28
N GLN A 410 15.26 -1.44 0.91
CA GLN A 410 14.20 -0.98 1.80
C GLN A 410 12.86 -0.99 1.05
N LEU A 411 11.78 -1.19 1.79
CA LEU A 411 10.41 -1.13 1.29
C LEU A 411 9.66 0.03 1.94
N GLU A 412 8.91 0.79 1.14
CA GLU A 412 7.91 1.75 1.58
C GLU A 412 6.61 1.56 0.80
N GLN A 413 5.47 1.71 1.46
CA GLN A 413 4.15 1.70 0.83
C GLN A 413 3.64 3.13 0.65
N VAL A 414 3.00 3.40 -0.48
CA VAL A 414 2.30 4.66 -0.77
C VAL A 414 0.84 4.35 -1.04
N MET A 415 -0.04 4.93 -0.22
CA MET A 415 -1.50 4.76 -0.34
C MET A 415 -2.05 5.68 -1.45
N PRO A 416 -3.22 5.35 -2.04
CA PRO A 416 -3.91 6.25 -2.95
C PRO A 416 -4.11 7.65 -2.36
N GLY A 417 -3.83 8.69 -3.14
CA GLY A 417 -3.90 10.09 -2.71
C GLY A 417 -2.67 10.60 -1.94
N GLU A 418 -1.74 9.74 -1.54
CA GLU A 418 -0.49 10.18 -0.91
C GLU A 418 0.55 10.64 -1.95
N ALA A 419 1.33 11.65 -1.57
CA ALA A 419 2.45 12.12 -2.40
C ALA A 419 3.62 11.11 -2.38
N ILE A 420 3.81 10.39 -3.49
CA ILE A 420 4.87 9.38 -3.66
C ILE A 420 6.29 9.97 -3.64
N ALA A 421 6.44 11.25 -3.97
CA ALA A 421 7.75 11.92 -4.10
C ALA A 421 8.60 11.80 -2.83
N GLY A 422 7.97 11.87 -1.65
CA GLY A 422 8.66 11.69 -0.37
C GLY A 422 9.33 10.31 -0.27
N ALA A 423 8.56 9.24 -0.46
CA ALA A 423 9.08 7.88 -0.43
C ALA A 423 10.17 7.66 -1.49
N VAL A 424 9.98 8.16 -2.72
CA VAL A 424 10.99 8.09 -3.78
C VAL A 424 12.31 8.73 -3.35
N LEU A 425 12.26 9.96 -2.81
CA LEU A 425 13.46 10.67 -2.35
C LEU A 425 14.16 9.95 -1.20
N SER A 426 13.39 9.36 -0.28
CA SER A 426 13.92 8.52 0.80
C SER A 426 14.65 7.28 0.26
N GLN A 427 14.04 6.57 -0.68
CA GLN A 427 14.67 5.41 -1.32
C GLN A 427 15.96 5.80 -2.07
N LEU A 428 15.94 6.89 -2.84
CA LEU A 428 17.13 7.35 -3.57
C LEU A 428 18.28 7.70 -2.62
N ARG A 429 18.01 8.35 -1.48
CA ARG A 429 19.03 8.63 -0.45
C ARG A 429 19.63 7.35 0.16
N ARG A 430 18.84 6.28 0.34
CA ARG A 430 19.37 4.97 0.76
C ARG A 430 20.16 4.27 -0.34
N MET A 431 19.69 4.37 -1.59
CA MET A 431 20.35 3.78 -2.75
C MET A 431 21.74 4.38 -2.99
N ARG A 432 21.93 5.69 -2.76
CA ARG A 432 23.22 6.38 -2.86
C ARG A 432 24.25 5.91 -1.83
N GLN A 433 23.81 5.41 -0.68
CA GLN A 433 24.70 4.76 0.29
C GLN A 433 25.14 3.41 -0.29
N SER A 434 26.43 3.04 -0.23
CA SER A 434 26.91 1.79 -0.87
C SER A 434 26.35 0.51 -0.22
N SER A 435 26.00 0.58 1.07
CA SER A 435 25.37 -0.50 1.84
C SER A 435 24.68 0.10 3.07
N PRO A 436 23.74 -0.61 3.71
CA PRO A 436 23.31 -0.22 5.05
C PRO A 436 24.49 -0.33 6.04
N LEU A 437 24.37 0.38 7.15
CA LEU A 437 25.36 0.40 8.23
C LEU A 437 25.09 -0.74 9.20
N THR A 438 26.17 -1.36 9.69
CA THR A 438 26.08 -2.26 10.84
C THR A 438 26.04 -1.45 12.12
N VAL A 439 25.00 -1.68 12.93
CA VAL A 439 24.87 -1.13 14.28
C VAL A 439 25.16 -2.25 15.26
N HIS A 440 26.21 -2.09 16.04
CA HIS A 440 26.64 -3.06 17.05
C HIS A 440 26.04 -2.68 18.40
N PHE A 441 25.48 -3.67 19.10
CA PHE A 441 24.93 -3.54 20.44
C PHE A 441 25.69 -4.45 21.38
N GLN A 442 26.19 -3.91 22.49
CA GLN A 442 26.84 -4.64 23.57
C GLN A 442 26.03 -4.46 24.86
N PHE A 443 25.51 -5.56 25.38
CA PHE A 443 24.70 -5.62 26.60
C PHE A 443 25.58 -6.10 27.75
N GLU A 444 25.63 -5.32 28.83
CA GLU A 444 26.38 -5.68 30.03
C GLU A 444 25.47 -6.51 30.95
N THR A 445 25.77 -7.82 31.08
CA THR A 445 25.04 -8.75 31.97
C THR A 445 25.96 -9.30 33.05
N GLU A 446 25.40 -9.81 34.15
CA GLU A 446 26.18 -10.51 35.19
C GLU A 446 26.89 -11.77 34.68
N ALA A 447 26.36 -12.39 33.63
CA ALA A 447 26.96 -13.56 32.98
C ALA A 447 28.07 -13.20 31.96
N GLY A 448 28.34 -11.92 31.75
CA GLY A 448 29.29 -11.39 30.77
C GLY A 448 28.62 -10.57 29.65
N PRO A 449 29.41 -9.91 28.79
CA PRO A 449 28.88 -9.09 27.72
C PRO A 449 28.23 -9.95 26.62
N VAL A 450 27.07 -9.52 26.13
CA VAL A 450 26.40 -10.12 24.97
C VAL A 450 26.44 -9.13 23.81
N GLU A 451 26.85 -9.59 22.64
CA GLU A 451 26.92 -8.78 21.43
C GLU A 451 25.82 -9.16 20.44
N ALA A 452 25.22 -8.16 19.82
CA ALA A 452 24.28 -8.31 18.73
C ALA A 452 24.51 -7.22 17.69
N SER A 453 23.99 -7.42 16.47
CA SER A 453 24.03 -6.40 15.44
C SER A 453 22.81 -6.42 14.55
N ALA A 454 22.51 -5.27 13.96
CA ALA A 454 21.47 -5.10 12.96
C ALA A 454 21.93 -4.13 11.87
N LEU A 455 21.26 -4.17 10.72
CA LEU A 455 21.53 -3.28 9.59
C LEU A 455 20.48 -2.17 9.54
N ALA A 456 20.92 -0.94 9.28
CA ALA A 456 20.02 0.19 8.99
C ALA A 456 20.71 1.25 8.13
N TYR A 457 19.92 2.02 7.40
CA TYR A 457 20.41 3.20 6.67
C TYR A 457 20.45 4.44 7.58
N GLY A 458 21.32 5.40 7.26
CA GLY A 458 21.34 6.67 7.97
C GLY A 458 19.99 7.39 7.86
N GLY A 459 19.45 7.87 8.98
CA GLY A 459 18.12 8.50 9.09
C GLY A 459 16.99 7.54 9.50
N ASP A 460 17.20 6.23 9.42
CA ASP A 460 16.23 5.22 9.85
C ASP A 460 16.47 4.80 11.30
N ALA A 461 15.45 4.26 11.96
CA ALA A 461 15.61 3.60 13.24
C ALA A 461 15.93 2.12 13.06
N VAL A 462 16.78 1.61 13.94
CA VAL A 462 17.06 0.18 14.06
C VAL A 462 16.60 -0.30 15.42
N GLY A 463 15.93 -1.45 15.44
CA GLY A 463 15.46 -2.09 16.66
C GLY A 463 15.90 -3.54 16.73
N LEU A 464 16.12 -4.05 17.94
CA LEU A 464 16.44 -5.43 18.21
C LEU A 464 15.60 -5.95 19.37
N GLN A 465 15.19 -7.21 19.24
CA GLN A 465 14.73 -8.02 20.35
C GLN A 465 15.61 -9.24 20.46
N LEU A 466 16.14 -9.49 21.66
CA LEU A 466 17.10 -10.57 21.89
C LEU A 466 16.93 -11.18 23.27
N ALA A 467 17.27 -12.47 23.36
CA ALA A 467 17.42 -13.14 24.63
C ALA A 467 18.80 -12.86 25.21
N LEU A 468 18.84 -12.63 26.52
CA LEU A 468 20.04 -12.44 27.32
C LEU A 468 20.12 -13.57 28.35
N PRO A 469 21.32 -14.09 28.65
CA PRO A 469 21.52 -15.14 29.65
C PRO A 469 21.25 -14.67 31.08
N ALA A 470 21.32 -13.36 31.33
CA ALA A 470 20.97 -12.70 32.58
C ALA A 470 20.49 -11.27 32.27
N PRO A 471 19.76 -10.60 33.19
CA PRO A 471 19.33 -9.22 32.99
C PRO A 471 20.51 -8.27 32.69
N ALA A 472 20.28 -7.33 31.77
CA ALA A 472 21.18 -6.22 31.50
C ALA A 472 20.60 -4.92 32.04
N THR A 473 21.46 -4.03 32.54
CA THR A 473 21.07 -2.69 33.00
C THR A 473 21.54 -1.59 32.06
N GLN A 474 22.56 -1.87 31.23
CA GLN A 474 23.14 -0.91 30.30
C GLN A 474 23.44 -1.57 28.95
N VAL A 475 23.26 -0.78 27.89
CA VAL A 475 23.65 -1.13 26.52
C VAL A 475 24.53 -0.03 25.93
N ARG A 476 25.50 -0.47 25.15
CA ARG A 476 26.32 0.39 24.30
C ARG A 476 26.00 0.09 22.84
N ALA A 477 25.57 1.11 22.10
CA ALA A 477 25.36 1.04 20.66
C ALA A 477 26.46 1.80 19.91
N SER A 478 27.02 1.23 18.86
CA SER A 478 28.02 1.87 18.00
C SER A 478 27.71 1.66 16.51
N CYS A 479 27.98 2.67 15.68
CA CYS A 479 27.92 2.58 14.23
C CYS A 479 28.87 3.62 13.63
N ALA A 480 29.16 3.51 12.33
CA ALA A 480 30.13 4.37 11.66
C ALA A 480 29.69 5.85 11.55
N LEU A 481 28.42 6.19 11.81
CA LEU A 481 27.95 7.58 11.82
C LEU A 481 28.10 8.28 13.19
N TRP A 482 28.42 7.55 14.25
CA TRP A 482 28.62 8.14 15.57
C TRP A 482 30.10 8.28 15.88
N ASN A 483 30.50 9.49 16.31
CA ASN A 483 31.87 9.75 16.78
C ASN A 483 32.19 9.00 18.06
N GLU A 484 31.20 8.83 18.95
CA GLU A 484 31.30 8.08 20.18
C GLU A 484 30.13 7.09 20.32
N PRO A 485 30.33 5.90 20.92
CA PRO A 485 29.25 4.97 21.16
C PRO A 485 28.15 5.57 22.05
N LEU A 486 26.89 5.41 21.64
CA LEU A 486 25.74 5.79 22.44
C LEU A 486 25.59 4.82 23.61
N ARG A 487 25.50 5.33 24.83
CA ARG A 487 25.26 4.54 26.04
C ARG A 487 23.92 4.94 26.65
N PHE A 488 23.06 3.95 26.90
CA PHE A 488 21.77 4.19 27.53
C PHE A 488 21.39 3.01 28.43
N ALA A 489 20.50 3.28 29.39
CA ALA A 489 20.03 2.28 30.35
C ALA A 489 18.95 1.40 29.69
N LEU A 490 18.88 0.14 30.13
CA LEU A 490 17.68 -0.68 29.92
C LEU A 490 16.77 -0.50 31.11
N THR A 491 15.57 0.01 30.88
CA THR A 491 14.54 0.12 31.91
C THR A 491 14.02 -1.29 32.24
N PRO A 492 14.08 -1.74 33.50
CA PRO A 492 13.46 -2.99 33.92
C PRO A 492 11.95 -2.88 33.81
N VAL A 493 11.33 -3.82 33.10
CA VAL A 493 9.87 -3.91 32.95
C VAL A 493 9.41 -5.34 33.24
N GLU A 494 8.14 -5.48 33.62
CA GLU A 494 7.55 -6.80 33.80
C GLU A 494 7.44 -7.54 32.46
N ALA A 495 7.52 -8.87 32.52
CA ALA A 495 7.23 -9.70 31.37
C ALA A 495 5.74 -9.59 31.05
N SER A 496 5.43 -9.27 29.80
CA SER A 496 4.05 -9.25 29.28
C SER A 496 3.93 -10.21 28.10
N PRO A 497 2.72 -10.72 27.79
CA PRO A 497 2.52 -11.66 26.68
C PRO A 497 3.06 -11.14 25.35
N ASP A 498 2.91 -9.85 25.07
CA ASP A 498 3.41 -9.17 23.87
C ASP A 498 4.94 -9.16 23.78
N ARG A 499 5.63 -8.81 24.86
CA ARG A 499 7.10 -8.83 24.93
C ARG A 499 7.65 -10.23 24.75
N LEU A 500 7.06 -11.22 25.42
CA LEU A 500 7.47 -12.62 25.31
C LEU A 500 7.20 -13.18 23.91
N ALA A 501 6.04 -12.88 23.31
CA ALA A 501 5.70 -13.35 21.96
C ALA A 501 6.62 -12.73 20.90
N LEU A 502 6.91 -11.42 20.99
CA LEU A 502 7.83 -10.76 20.06
C LEU A 502 9.27 -11.30 20.24
N LEU A 503 9.73 -11.52 21.48
CA LEU A 503 11.01 -12.16 21.76
C LEU A 503 11.07 -13.57 21.15
N GLY A 504 10.01 -14.36 21.36
CA GLY A 504 9.88 -15.69 20.78
C GLY A 504 9.97 -15.68 19.26
N LEU A 505 9.25 -14.77 18.61
CA LEU A 505 9.29 -14.61 17.15
C LEU A 505 10.68 -14.19 16.65
N ALA A 506 11.36 -13.28 17.35
CA ALA A 506 12.72 -12.88 17.02
C ALA A 506 13.70 -14.06 17.11
N ARG A 507 13.61 -14.87 18.18
CA ARG A 507 14.42 -16.08 18.36
C ARG A 507 14.10 -17.15 17.31
N TYR A 508 12.82 -17.36 17.00
CA TYR A 508 12.37 -18.32 15.99
C TYR A 508 12.99 -18.02 14.62
N ARG A 509 13.07 -16.74 14.25
CA ARG A 509 13.65 -16.27 12.98
C ARG A 509 15.17 -16.30 12.93
N ALA A 510 15.82 -16.22 14.08
CA ALA A 510 17.28 -16.19 14.17
C ALA A 510 17.92 -17.57 14.01
N THR A 511 17.14 -18.66 14.10
CA THR A 511 17.62 -20.04 13.93
C THR A 511 17.00 -20.68 12.69
N ASN A 512 17.77 -21.53 12.02
CA ASN A 512 17.32 -22.40 10.92
C ASN A 512 17.17 -23.85 11.37
N ASP A 513 17.40 -24.16 12.66
CA ASP A 513 17.21 -25.50 13.20
C ASP A 513 15.73 -25.74 13.51
N GLU A 514 15.09 -26.64 12.76
CA GLU A 514 13.67 -26.94 12.89
C GLU A 514 13.28 -27.43 14.30
N GLY A 515 14.17 -28.15 14.97
CA GLY A 515 13.94 -28.64 16.34
C GLY A 515 13.84 -27.49 17.33
N GLN A 516 14.77 -26.55 17.26
CA GLN A 516 14.74 -25.31 18.05
C GLN A 516 13.56 -24.43 17.68
N GLN A 517 13.25 -24.28 16.38
CA GLN A 517 12.10 -23.51 15.92
C GLN A 517 10.80 -24.05 16.51
N ARG A 518 10.61 -25.38 16.50
CA ARG A 518 9.45 -26.05 17.10
C ARG A 518 9.37 -25.83 18.61
N GLU A 519 10.49 -25.98 19.32
CA GLU A 519 10.55 -25.72 20.77
C GLU A 519 10.17 -24.28 21.10
N LEU A 520 10.71 -23.31 20.36
CA LEU A 520 10.40 -21.89 20.51
C LEU A 520 8.93 -21.59 20.19
N ALA A 521 8.39 -22.19 19.13
CA ALA A 521 7.00 -22.01 18.74
C ALA A 521 6.04 -22.47 19.85
N LEU A 522 6.30 -23.62 20.48
CA LEU A 522 5.51 -24.11 21.62
C LEU A 522 5.71 -23.25 22.88
N ARG A 523 6.97 -22.95 23.24
CA ARG A 523 7.30 -22.19 24.45
C ARG A 523 6.64 -20.80 24.47
N TYR A 524 6.71 -20.09 23.35
CA TYR A 524 6.16 -18.74 23.22
C TYR A 524 4.77 -18.70 22.58
N ARG A 525 4.15 -19.87 22.34
CA ARG A 525 2.81 -20.02 21.73
C ARG A 525 2.67 -19.26 20.41
N LEU A 526 3.70 -19.34 19.57
CA LEU A 526 3.69 -18.69 18.25
C LEU A 526 2.79 -19.46 17.29
N LEU A 527 2.25 -18.78 16.29
CA LEU A 527 1.58 -19.40 15.15
C LEU A 527 2.60 -19.60 14.03
N THR A 528 2.91 -20.86 13.70
CA THR A 528 4.00 -21.25 12.78
C THR A 528 3.58 -22.52 12.01
N PRO A 529 4.40 -23.04 11.08
CA PRO A 529 4.11 -24.35 10.47
C PRO A 529 4.07 -25.52 11.48
N PHE A 530 4.66 -25.35 12.68
CA PHE A 530 4.70 -26.38 13.71
C PHE A 530 3.52 -26.33 14.69
N THR A 531 2.82 -25.20 14.78
CA THR A 531 1.83 -24.94 15.83
C THR A 531 0.59 -24.27 15.27
N SER A 532 -0.58 -24.62 15.79
CA SER A 532 -1.86 -24.02 15.39
C SER A 532 -2.71 -23.73 16.62
N ALA A 533 -3.61 -22.75 16.51
CA ALA A 533 -4.53 -22.42 17.58
C ALA A 533 -5.87 -23.12 17.34
N ILE A 534 -6.38 -23.82 18.34
CA ILE A 534 -7.64 -24.58 18.26
C ILE A 534 -8.51 -24.33 19.48
N LEU A 535 -9.81 -24.16 19.26
CA LEU A 535 -10.83 -24.23 20.30
C LEU A 535 -11.96 -25.14 19.85
N VAL A 536 -12.59 -25.79 20.82
CA VAL A 536 -13.76 -26.67 20.62
C VAL A 536 -14.84 -26.28 21.62
N ARG A 537 -16.01 -25.92 21.11
CA ARG A 537 -17.24 -25.78 21.88
C ARG A 537 -18.02 -27.08 21.79
N ARG A 538 -18.05 -27.83 22.89
CA ARG A 538 -18.88 -29.02 23.01
C ARG A 538 -20.35 -28.62 23.08
N ARG A 539 -21.16 -29.16 22.18
CA ARG A 539 -22.61 -28.99 22.20
C ARG A 539 -23.25 -30.03 23.13
N ALA A 540 -24.38 -29.68 23.72
CA ALA A 540 -25.14 -30.59 24.56
C ALA A 540 -25.67 -31.77 23.72
N ASP A 541 -25.95 -32.90 24.40
CA ASP A 541 -26.55 -34.06 23.77
C ASP A 541 -27.92 -33.69 23.16
N GLY A 542 -28.07 -33.88 21.85
CA GLY A 542 -29.25 -33.46 21.07
C GLY A 542 -29.11 -32.13 20.33
N GLU A 543 -28.05 -31.35 20.58
CA GLU A 543 -27.72 -30.12 19.85
C GLU A 543 -26.57 -30.30 18.85
N ARG A 544 -25.90 -31.45 18.90
CA ARG A 544 -24.83 -31.83 17.97
C ARG A 544 -25.38 -32.03 16.56
N PHE A 545 -24.62 -31.61 15.56
CA PHE A 545 -24.99 -31.85 14.17
C PHE A 545 -24.72 -33.29 13.76
N GLU A 546 -25.70 -33.93 13.10
CA GLU A 546 -25.57 -35.30 12.60
C GLU A 546 -24.92 -35.35 11.21
N GLU A 547 -25.05 -34.28 10.44
CA GLU A 547 -24.46 -34.16 9.10
C GLU A 547 -23.21 -33.29 9.14
N LEU A 548 -22.23 -33.61 8.29
CA LEU A 548 -21.05 -32.77 8.11
C LEU A 548 -21.46 -31.38 7.58
N PRO A 549 -20.82 -30.31 8.07
CA PRO A 549 -21.13 -28.96 7.64
C PRO A 549 -20.79 -28.75 6.17
N ALA A 550 -21.53 -27.88 5.51
CA ALA A 550 -21.21 -27.48 4.15
C ALA A 550 -20.05 -26.48 4.15
N ILE A 551 -18.96 -26.81 3.46
CA ILE A 551 -17.79 -25.92 3.33
C ILE A 551 -18.18 -24.65 2.56
N ARG A 552 -17.83 -23.49 3.13
CA ARG A 552 -18.10 -22.16 2.59
C ARG A 552 -16.84 -21.29 2.66
N PRO A 553 -16.06 -21.23 1.57
CA PRO A 553 -15.04 -20.20 1.40
C PRO A 553 -15.67 -18.81 1.51
N GLN A 554 -15.04 -17.93 2.27
CA GLN A 554 -15.48 -16.57 2.48
C GLN A 554 -14.70 -15.65 1.53
N PRO A 555 -15.37 -15.06 0.51
CA PRO A 555 -14.69 -14.27 -0.51
C PRO A 555 -14.13 -12.97 0.07
N GLN A 556 -12.98 -12.56 -0.44
CA GLN A 556 -12.39 -11.25 -0.21
C GLN A 556 -13.12 -10.20 -1.05
N MET A 557 -13.26 -8.99 -0.49
CA MET A 557 -13.61 -7.82 -1.30
C MET A 557 -12.49 -7.53 -2.31
N LEU A 558 -12.85 -7.07 -3.50
CA LEU A 558 -11.87 -6.43 -4.37
C LEU A 558 -11.39 -5.12 -3.73
N SER A 559 -10.11 -4.82 -3.94
CA SER A 559 -9.55 -3.57 -3.43
C SER A 559 -10.18 -2.36 -4.14
N ARG A 560 -10.29 -1.22 -3.43
CA ARG A 560 -10.99 -0.01 -3.92
C ARG A 560 -10.64 0.39 -5.36
N GLY A 561 -9.35 0.45 -5.68
CA GLY A 561 -8.88 0.80 -7.03
C GLY A 561 -9.24 -0.25 -8.10
N MET A 562 -9.23 -1.54 -7.73
CA MET A 562 -9.60 -2.62 -8.65
C MET A 562 -11.11 -2.71 -8.87
N ALA A 563 -11.92 -2.47 -7.84
CA ALA A 563 -13.38 -2.45 -7.97
C ALA A 563 -13.84 -1.36 -8.95
N ALA A 564 -13.27 -0.15 -8.86
CA ALA A 564 -13.52 0.94 -9.81
C ALA A 564 -13.06 0.59 -11.25
N ALA A 565 -11.91 -0.07 -11.38
CA ALA A 565 -11.39 -0.50 -12.68
C ALA A 565 -12.22 -1.66 -13.29
N ALA A 566 -12.75 -2.56 -12.46
CA ALA A 566 -13.66 -3.63 -12.90
C ALA A 566 -15.02 -3.07 -13.34
N ALA A 567 -15.59 -2.11 -12.58
CA ALA A 567 -16.84 -1.45 -12.93
C ALA A 567 -16.76 -0.67 -14.27
N SER A 568 -15.57 -0.18 -14.63
CA SER A 568 -15.31 0.49 -15.91
C SER A 568 -14.91 -0.47 -17.05
N GLY A 569 -14.92 -1.79 -16.83
CA GLY A 569 -14.59 -2.81 -17.83
C GLY A 569 -13.10 -2.88 -18.20
N ARG A 570 -12.21 -2.31 -17.36
CA ARG A 570 -10.76 -2.21 -17.62
C ARG A 570 -9.95 -3.34 -16.99
N VAL A 571 -10.55 -4.17 -16.15
CA VAL A 571 -9.89 -5.33 -15.52
C VAL A 571 -10.59 -6.61 -15.95
N LEU A 572 -9.87 -7.47 -16.67
CA LEU A 572 -10.22 -8.87 -16.83
C LEU A 572 -9.79 -9.58 -15.54
N MET A 573 -10.75 -10.07 -14.76
CA MET A 573 -10.44 -10.97 -13.65
C MET A 573 -9.83 -12.26 -14.22
N PRO A 574 -8.77 -12.82 -13.63
CA PRO A 574 -8.30 -14.13 -14.04
C PRO A 574 -9.39 -15.16 -13.72
N ASP A 575 -10.07 -15.66 -14.76
CA ASP A 575 -10.89 -16.86 -14.62
C ASP A 575 -9.96 -18.02 -14.26
N ALA A 576 -10.28 -18.74 -13.19
CA ALA A 576 -9.57 -19.96 -12.77
C ALA A 576 -9.55 -21.06 -13.86
N ALA A 577 -10.29 -20.89 -14.97
CA ALA A 577 -10.37 -21.82 -16.09
C ALA A 577 -9.72 -21.31 -17.39
N ALA A 578 -9.15 -20.10 -17.44
CA ALA A 578 -8.72 -19.49 -18.71
C ALA A 578 -7.22 -19.64 -19.03
N SER A 579 -6.54 -20.67 -18.51
CA SER A 579 -5.12 -20.93 -18.83
C SER A 579 -4.85 -21.58 -20.20
N ALA A 580 -5.88 -21.76 -21.06
CA ALA A 580 -5.74 -22.60 -22.25
C ALA A 580 -5.96 -21.92 -23.62
N LEU A 581 -6.42 -20.67 -23.72
CA LEU A 581 -6.79 -20.11 -25.03
C LEU A 581 -6.51 -18.61 -25.14
N CYS A 582 -5.26 -18.24 -25.41
CA CYS A 582 -4.97 -16.95 -26.05
C CYS A 582 -3.73 -17.07 -26.94
N THR A 583 -3.87 -17.83 -28.02
CA THR A 583 -3.02 -17.66 -29.21
C THR A 583 -3.81 -16.83 -30.22
N ASP A 584 -3.17 -15.79 -30.75
CA ASP A 584 -3.59 -14.87 -31.81
C ASP A 584 -4.15 -13.52 -31.38
N ALA A 585 -3.24 -12.55 -31.23
CA ALA A 585 -3.51 -11.15 -31.50
C ALA A 585 -2.33 -10.51 -32.25
N THR A 586 -2.09 -10.91 -33.49
CA THR A 586 -1.26 -10.15 -34.43
C THR A 586 -2.07 -9.00 -35.01
N SER A 587 -1.98 -7.80 -34.44
CA SER A 587 -2.02 -6.51 -35.17
C SER A 587 -2.13 -5.34 -34.19
N PHE A 588 -1.03 -4.64 -33.91
CA PHE A 588 -1.07 -3.19 -33.68
C PHE A 588 0.28 -2.59 -34.10
N SER A 589 0.21 -1.48 -34.84
CA SER A 589 1.31 -0.86 -35.56
C SER A 589 2.38 -0.30 -34.61
N ALA A 590 3.62 -0.75 -34.78
CA ALA A 590 4.80 -0.16 -34.19
C ALA A 590 5.03 1.25 -34.76
N VAL A 591 5.00 2.28 -33.90
CA VAL A 591 5.60 3.58 -34.22
C VAL A 591 7.11 3.44 -33.97
N HIS A 592 7.86 3.21 -35.05
CA HIS A 592 9.32 3.25 -35.03
C HIS A 592 9.81 4.69 -34.89
N PHE A 593 10.50 5.03 -33.79
CA PHE A 593 11.39 6.19 -33.77
C PHE A 593 12.80 5.74 -34.22
N SER A 594 13.26 6.32 -35.33
CA SER A 594 14.63 6.14 -35.85
C SER A 594 15.60 7.05 -35.10
N ALA A 595 16.62 6.46 -34.49
CA ALA A 595 17.62 7.11 -33.64
C ALA A 595 18.74 7.83 -34.41
N LEU A 596 18.45 8.58 -35.48
CA LEU A 596 19.48 9.10 -36.40
C LEU A 596 19.51 10.60 -36.69
N ASP A 597 18.70 11.43 -36.01
CA ASP A 597 18.71 12.90 -36.26
C ASP A 597 19.42 13.74 -35.17
N LEU A 598 20.17 13.12 -34.24
CA LEU A 598 20.77 13.82 -33.08
C LEU A 598 22.27 14.14 -33.19
N LEU A 599 22.83 14.22 -34.40
CA LEU A 599 24.21 14.67 -34.60
C LEU A 599 24.30 15.71 -35.73
N GLY A 600 23.82 16.92 -35.43
CA GLY A 600 24.14 18.12 -36.19
C GLY A 600 25.05 19.01 -35.36
N GLU A 601 26.33 19.08 -35.74
CA GLU A 601 27.31 19.98 -35.15
C GLU A 601 26.89 21.45 -35.31
N ALA A 602 26.75 22.17 -34.19
CA ALA A 602 26.67 23.62 -34.18
C ALA A 602 27.71 24.15 -33.19
N HIS A 603 28.75 24.80 -33.73
CA HIS A 603 29.65 25.67 -32.98
C HIS A 603 28.84 26.81 -32.36
N VAL A 604 28.95 27.01 -31.05
CA VAL A 604 28.40 28.17 -30.35
C VAL A 604 29.55 28.92 -29.67
N ASP A 605 29.57 30.22 -29.94
CA ASP A 605 30.52 31.23 -29.50
C ASP A 605 30.34 31.53 -27.99
N GLU A 606 31.43 31.43 -27.21
CA GLU A 606 31.44 31.36 -25.74
C GLU A 606 31.39 32.73 -25.03
N SER A 607 30.74 33.74 -25.62
CA SER A 607 30.83 35.12 -25.10
C SER A 607 29.53 35.91 -24.88
N ALA A 608 28.36 35.27 -24.80
CA ALA A 608 27.09 35.94 -24.48
C ALA A 608 26.59 35.66 -23.04
N PRO A 609 26.15 36.68 -22.27
CA PRO A 609 25.56 36.46 -20.95
C PRO A 609 24.13 35.89 -21.04
N LEU A 610 23.77 35.04 -20.06
CA LEU A 610 22.47 34.39 -19.92
C LEU A 610 21.33 35.41 -19.65
N PRO A 611 20.09 35.18 -20.15
CA PRO A 611 18.93 36.00 -19.82
C PRO A 611 18.32 35.63 -18.45
N ASP A 612 17.81 36.62 -17.73
CA ASP A 612 17.09 36.46 -16.45
C ASP A 612 15.76 35.69 -16.63
N GLU A 613 15.37 34.92 -15.61
CA GLU A 613 14.07 34.22 -15.51
C GLU A 613 12.88 35.20 -15.69
N PRO A 614 11.84 34.84 -16.45
CA PRO A 614 10.69 35.71 -16.64
C PRO A 614 9.85 35.81 -15.36
N ALA A 615 9.68 37.03 -14.85
CA ALA A 615 8.75 37.33 -13.78
C ALA A 615 7.31 36.97 -14.17
N LEU A 616 6.53 36.45 -13.22
CA LEU A 616 5.10 36.14 -13.39
C LEU A 616 4.33 37.38 -13.88
N PRO A 617 3.44 37.24 -14.87
CA PRO A 617 2.66 38.36 -15.39
C PRO A 617 1.68 38.89 -14.32
N PRO A 618 1.43 40.21 -14.28
CA PRO A 618 0.51 40.82 -13.32
C PRO A 618 -0.93 40.36 -13.54
N ALA A 619 -1.76 40.42 -12.48
CA ALA A 619 -3.17 40.07 -12.56
C ALA A 619 -3.91 40.93 -13.61
N PRO A 620 -4.75 40.33 -14.47
CA PRO A 620 -5.50 41.04 -15.50
C PRO A 620 -6.58 41.93 -14.87
N GLY A 621 -6.93 43.02 -15.56
CA GLY A 621 -7.93 43.96 -15.06
C GLY A 621 -9.36 43.40 -15.09
N PRO A 622 -10.29 43.96 -14.29
CA PRO A 622 -11.66 43.45 -14.15
C PRO A 622 -12.44 43.35 -15.47
N GLU A 623 -12.24 44.29 -16.39
CA GLU A 623 -12.89 44.30 -17.70
C GLU A 623 -12.36 43.17 -18.60
N SER A 624 -11.06 42.85 -18.52
CA SER A 624 -10.47 41.72 -19.26
C SER A 624 -10.97 40.39 -18.72
N ILE A 625 -11.14 40.27 -17.40
CA ILE A 625 -11.72 39.11 -16.74
C ILE A 625 -13.18 38.93 -17.19
N ARG A 626 -13.98 40.00 -17.17
CA ARG A 626 -15.37 39.99 -17.66
C ARG A 626 -15.45 39.54 -19.12
N GLN A 627 -14.59 40.05 -19.99
CA GLN A 627 -14.55 39.65 -21.40
C GLN A 627 -14.13 38.19 -21.60
N ALA A 628 -13.19 37.68 -20.80
CA ALA A 628 -12.78 36.27 -20.84
C ALA A 628 -13.91 35.33 -20.41
N LEU A 629 -14.63 35.66 -19.33
CA LEU A 629 -15.77 34.86 -18.86
C LEU A 629 -16.95 34.88 -19.85
N LEU A 630 -17.19 36.01 -20.51
CA LEU A 630 -18.19 36.12 -21.58
C LEU A 630 -17.84 35.26 -22.80
N ALA A 631 -16.58 35.34 -23.26
CA ALA A 631 -16.12 34.54 -24.39
C ALA A 631 -16.18 33.03 -24.08
N LEU A 632 -15.88 32.66 -22.83
CA LEU A 632 -15.97 31.28 -22.35
C LEU A 632 -17.41 30.78 -22.30
N GLN A 633 -18.32 31.57 -21.74
CA GLN A 633 -19.76 31.25 -21.71
C GLN A 633 -20.29 31.00 -23.13
N ALA A 634 -19.92 31.84 -24.09
CA ALA A 634 -20.32 31.67 -25.49
C ALA A 634 -19.72 30.42 -26.14
N ALA A 635 -18.44 30.10 -25.88
CA ALA A 635 -17.77 28.93 -26.43
C ALA A 635 -18.39 27.61 -25.94
N VAL A 636 -18.73 27.52 -24.65
CA VAL A 636 -19.37 26.32 -24.08
C VAL A 636 -20.80 26.16 -24.62
N LEU A 637 -21.57 27.25 -24.74
CA LEU A 637 -22.92 27.22 -25.35
C LEU A 637 -22.86 26.76 -26.82
N ALA A 638 -21.91 27.29 -27.61
CA ALA A 638 -21.74 26.90 -29.01
C ALA A 638 -21.27 25.44 -29.18
N ALA A 639 -20.51 24.90 -28.21
CA ALA A 639 -20.14 23.49 -28.20
C ALA A 639 -21.36 22.59 -27.89
N LEU A 640 -22.23 23.02 -26.99
CA LEU A 640 -23.46 22.29 -26.62
C LEU A 640 -24.50 22.21 -27.74
N GLU A 641 -24.54 23.18 -28.65
CA GLU A 641 -25.44 23.14 -29.81
C GLU A 641 -25.02 22.10 -30.87
N LYS A 642 -23.81 21.53 -30.78
CA LYS A 642 -23.32 20.51 -31.71
C LYS A 642 -23.73 19.11 -31.24
N THR A 643 -24.15 18.25 -32.18
CA THR A 643 -24.67 16.89 -31.90
C THR A 643 -23.65 15.93 -31.24
N GLN A 644 -22.38 16.31 -31.16
CA GLN A 644 -21.33 15.70 -30.35
C GLN A 644 -20.45 16.80 -29.72
N PRO A 645 -20.71 17.23 -28.48
CA PRO A 645 -19.90 18.26 -27.83
C PRO A 645 -18.54 17.68 -27.38
N ASP A 646 -17.44 18.25 -27.87
CA ASP A 646 -16.11 18.06 -27.26
C ASP A 646 -15.83 19.30 -26.41
N LEU A 647 -15.99 19.14 -25.09
CA LEU A 647 -15.76 20.19 -24.11
C LEU A 647 -14.33 20.17 -23.57
N SER A 648 -13.38 19.48 -24.22
CA SER A 648 -11.99 19.49 -23.76
C SER A 648 -11.42 20.92 -23.72
N ARG A 649 -10.53 21.15 -22.75
CA ARG A 649 -9.85 22.44 -22.56
C ARG A 649 -9.18 22.93 -23.84
N THR A 650 -8.55 22.03 -24.58
CA THR A 650 -7.88 22.35 -25.85
C THR A 650 -8.88 22.85 -26.91
N THR A 651 -10.05 22.20 -27.00
CA THR A 651 -11.10 22.55 -27.97
C THR A 651 -11.81 23.86 -27.62
N LEU A 652 -12.01 24.15 -26.33
CA LEU A 652 -12.59 25.42 -25.88
C LEU A 652 -11.59 26.58 -25.99
N LEU A 653 -10.32 26.37 -25.62
CA LEU A 653 -9.25 27.37 -25.79
C LEU A 653 -9.09 27.78 -27.26
N ALA A 654 -9.15 26.83 -28.20
CA ALA A 654 -9.06 27.11 -29.62
C ALA A 654 -10.22 27.98 -30.17
N GLN A 655 -11.32 28.11 -29.42
CA GLN A 655 -12.46 28.95 -29.78
C GLN A 655 -12.42 30.34 -29.13
N LEU A 656 -11.54 30.55 -28.15
CA LEU A 656 -11.36 31.85 -27.50
C LEU A 656 -10.42 32.75 -28.32
N PRO A 657 -10.65 34.07 -28.35
CA PRO A 657 -9.71 35.01 -28.96
C PRO A 657 -8.33 34.92 -28.30
N ASP A 658 -7.26 34.92 -29.10
CA ASP A 658 -5.87 34.85 -28.62
C ASP A 658 -5.55 35.93 -27.58
N THR A 659 -6.18 37.10 -27.68
CA THR A 659 -6.05 38.22 -26.75
C THR A 659 -6.56 37.93 -25.33
N LEU A 660 -7.30 36.83 -25.13
CA LEU A 660 -7.88 36.44 -23.84
C LEU A 660 -7.28 35.14 -23.29
N HIS A 661 -6.41 34.44 -24.04
CA HIS A 661 -5.79 33.18 -23.58
C HIS A 661 -4.99 33.36 -22.30
N GLU A 662 -4.21 34.44 -22.18
CA GLU A 662 -3.43 34.72 -20.96
C GLU A 662 -4.33 34.99 -19.75
N VAL A 663 -5.46 35.68 -19.95
CA VAL A 663 -6.45 35.95 -18.90
C VAL A 663 -7.15 34.66 -18.48
N PHE A 664 -7.44 33.78 -19.43
CA PHE A 664 -8.06 32.49 -19.15
C PHE A 664 -7.11 31.52 -18.43
N GLU A 665 -5.84 31.46 -18.85
CA GLU A 665 -4.79 30.72 -18.13
C GLU A 665 -4.58 31.27 -16.71
N TRP A 666 -4.69 32.58 -16.52
CA TRP A 666 -4.69 33.18 -15.19
C TRP A 666 -5.91 32.75 -14.37
N LEU A 667 -7.11 32.78 -14.92
CA LEU A 667 -8.33 32.33 -14.23
C LEU A 667 -8.25 30.86 -13.80
N LEU A 668 -7.71 29.97 -14.65
CA LEU A 668 -7.47 28.57 -14.29
C LEU A 668 -6.50 28.42 -13.11
N ARG A 669 -5.43 29.23 -13.07
CA ARG A 669 -4.49 29.26 -11.94
C ARG A 669 -5.15 29.75 -10.65
N GLU A 670 -6.10 30.67 -10.77
CA GLU A 670 -6.92 31.16 -9.65
C GLU A 670 -8.02 30.19 -9.22
N GLY A 671 -7.94 28.92 -9.65
CA GLY A 671 -8.79 27.83 -9.13
C GLY A 671 -10.13 27.69 -9.85
N LEU A 672 -10.19 28.05 -11.12
CA LEU A 672 -11.34 27.78 -11.99
C LEU A 672 -11.24 26.32 -12.46
N TRP A 673 -12.07 25.45 -11.87
CA TRP A 673 -11.97 23.98 -11.95
C TRP A 673 -12.32 23.46 -13.36
N VAL A 674 -11.39 22.73 -13.98
CA VAL A 674 -11.61 22.10 -15.29
C VAL A 674 -10.86 20.77 -15.33
N GLU A 675 -11.51 19.71 -14.84
CA GLU A 675 -10.94 18.34 -14.87
C GLU A 675 -11.81 17.37 -15.68
N SER A 676 -13.04 17.77 -16.02
CA SER A 676 -13.99 16.97 -16.79
C SER A 676 -14.99 17.83 -17.57
N ASP A 677 -15.66 17.24 -18.56
CA ASP A 677 -16.78 17.85 -19.29
C ASP A 677 -17.91 18.31 -18.36
N ALA A 678 -18.08 17.62 -17.23
CA ALA A 678 -19.10 17.95 -16.26
C ALA A 678 -18.79 19.24 -15.47
N ASP A 679 -17.50 19.54 -15.24
CA ASP A 679 -17.08 20.77 -14.58
C ASP A 679 -17.27 22.00 -15.49
N TRP A 680 -17.15 21.82 -16.81
CA TRP A 680 -17.50 22.88 -17.77
C TRP A 680 -18.98 23.24 -17.78
N LEU A 681 -19.85 22.24 -17.61
CA LEU A 681 -21.29 22.46 -17.52
C LEU A 681 -21.68 23.13 -16.20
N ALA A 682 -21.02 22.76 -15.10
CA ALA A 682 -21.23 23.41 -13.81
C ALA A 682 -20.74 24.87 -13.80
N LEU A 683 -19.60 25.14 -14.43
CA LEU A 683 -19.11 26.50 -14.66
C LEU A 683 -20.07 27.30 -15.52
N LEU A 684 -20.60 26.71 -16.60
CA LEU A 684 -21.60 27.37 -17.44
C LEU A 684 -22.84 27.73 -16.61
N ASP A 685 -23.35 26.82 -15.78
CA ASP A 685 -24.48 27.08 -14.89
C ASP A 685 -24.19 28.16 -13.83
N ALA A 686 -22.95 28.22 -13.33
CA ALA A 686 -22.52 29.31 -12.46
C ALA A 686 -22.53 30.66 -13.21
N LEU A 687 -21.97 30.71 -14.43
CA LEU A 687 -21.88 31.91 -15.27
C LEU A 687 -23.24 32.42 -15.75
N THR A 688 -24.21 31.53 -16.05
CA THR A 688 -25.58 31.94 -16.43
C THR A 688 -26.34 32.57 -15.26
N GLY A 689 -25.94 32.30 -14.02
CA GLY A 689 -26.48 32.93 -12.82
C GLY A 689 -25.88 34.32 -12.51
N LEU A 690 -24.85 34.75 -13.24
CA LEU A 690 -24.25 36.08 -13.12
C LEU A 690 -24.86 37.01 -14.17
N ASP A 691 -25.13 38.28 -13.81
CA ASP A 691 -25.62 39.29 -14.77
C ASP A 691 -24.48 39.82 -15.66
N LEU A 692 -23.99 38.93 -16.53
CA LEU A 692 -22.90 39.20 -17.48
C LEU A 692 -23.41 39.83 -18.79
N GLY A 693 -24.72 39.86 -19.02
CA GLY A 693 -25.34 40.51 -20.19
C GLY A 693 -25.59 39.62 -21.42
N VAL A 694 -25.44 38.29 -21.31
CA VAL A 694 -25.84 37.33 -22.35
C VAL A 694 -27.23 36.79 -22.05
N PRO A 695 -28.24 36.96 -22.93
CA PRO A 695 -29.58 36.44 -22.70
C PRO A 695 -29.58 34.92 -22.86
N VAL A 696 -29.87 34.19 -21.78
CA VAL A 696 -30.14 32.75 -21.79
C VAL A 696 -31.65 32.58 -21.68
N ASP A 697 -32.28 32.03 -22.72
CA ASP A 697 -33.73 31.76 -22.68
C ASP A 697 -34.05 30.49 -21.88
N THR A 698 -35.34 30.28 -21.60
CA THR A 698 -35.82 29.15 -20.79
C THR A 698 -35.53 27.80 -21.44
N GLY A 699 -35.47 27.74 -22.78
CA GLY A 699 -35.17 26.50 -23.51
C GLY A 699 -33.69 26.10 -23.37
N MET A 700 -32.79 27.08 -23.35
CA MET A 700 -31.36 26.86 -23.12
C MET A 700 -31.07 26.44 -21.66
N GLN A 701 -31.79 27.01 -20.68
CA GLN A 701 -31.70 26.58 -19.28
C GLN A 701 -32.10 25.11 -19.10
N ASP A 702 -33.18 24.68 -19.75
CA ASP A 702 -33.63 23.28 -19.71
C ASP A 702 -32.61 22.33 -20.40
N ALA A 703 -31.94 22.78 -21.45
CA ALA A 703 -30.90 22.02 -22.14
C ALA A 703 -29.64 21.82 -21.26
N ILE A 704 -29.20 22.87 -20.56
CA ILE A 704 -28.07 22.81 -19.62
C ILE A 704 -28.40 21.86 -18.46
N ALA A 705 -29.60 21.99 -17.87
CA ALA A 705 -30.05 21.10 -16.80
C ALA A 705 -30.11 19.63 -17.24
N THR A 706 -30.58 19.38 -18.48
CA THR A 706 -30.62 18.03 -19.05
C THR A 706 -29.23 17.46 -19.31
N ALA A 707 -28.29 18.27 -19.84
CA ALA A 707 -26.91 17.87 -20.08
C ALA A 707 -26.17 17.54 -18.79
N LEU A 708 -26.37 18.35 -17.73
CA LEU A 708 -25.85 18.07 -16.39
C LEU A 708 -26.38 16.74 -15.85
N LEU A 709 -27.67 16.48 -15.98
CA LEU A 709 -28.28 15.24 -15.51
C LEU A 709 -27.73 14.00 -16.24
N LEU A 710 -27.54 14.09 -17.56
CA LEU A 710 -26.96 13.03 -18.39
C LEU A 710 -25.48 12.79 -18.11
N ALA A 711 -24.73 13.85 -17.76
CA ALA A 711 -23.34 13.76 -17.31
C ALA A 711 -23.19 13.22 -15.88
N GLY A 712 -24.28 12.78 -15.23
CA GLY A 712 -24.27 12.25 -13.86
C GLY A 712 -24.20 13.32 -12.78
N TYR A 713 -24.37 14.59 -13.12
CA TYR A 713 -24.33 15.74 -12.21
C TYR A 713 -25.66 15.93 -11.44
N GLY A 714 -26.26 14.83 -11.01
CA GLY A 714 -27.46 14.82 -10.19
C GLY A 714 -27.10 15.08 -8.72
N GLY A 715 -26.82 16.35 -8.37
CA GLY A 715 -26.80 16.81 -6.97
C GLY A 715 -25.44 17.06 -6.32
N ARG A 716 -24.55 17.84 -6.95
CA ARG A 716 -23.61 18.65 -6.14
C ARG A 716 -24.44 19.69 -5.38
N ALA A 717 -24.20 19.85 -4.08
CA ALA A 717 -25.01 20.70 -3.21
C ALA A 717 -25.05 22.13 -3.76
N ASP A 718 -26.23 22.76 -3.82
CA ASP A 718 -26.46 24.17 -4.23
C ASP A 718 -25.45 25.17 -3.62
N HIS A 719 -24.81 24.78 -2.51
CA HIS A 719 -23.77 25.51 -1.81
C HIS A 719 -22.47 25.70 -2.62
N GLU A 720 -21.95 24.68 -3.31
CA GLU A 720 -20.69 24.77 -4.06
C GLU A 720 -20.84 25.67 -5.30
N LEU A 721 -22.01 25.60 -5.95
CA LEU A 721 -22.32 26.43 -7.10
C LEU A 721 -22.55 27.90 -6.70
N ALA A 722 -23.10 28.13 -5.50
CA ALA A 722 -23.20 29.45 -4.90
C ALA A 722 -21.82 30.04 -4.53
N GLU A 723 -20.91 29.23 -3.96
CA GLU A 723 -19.54 29.63 -3.64
C GLU A 723 -18.73 29.97 -4.91
N LEU A 724 -18.87 29.15 -5.96
CA LEU A 724 -18.25 29.43 -7.27
C LEU A 724 -18.79 30.73 -7.87
N ARG A 725 -20.11 30.99 -7.79
CA ARG A 725 -20.71 32.25 -8.25
C ARG A 725 -20.19 33.46 -7.47
N GLU A 726 -20.13 33.37 -6.14
CA GLU A 726 -19.63 34.45 -5.29
C GLU A 726 -18.16 34.76 -5.59
N ARG A 727 -17.35 33.73 -5.84
CA ARG A 727 -15.95 33.88 -6.22
C ARG A 727 -15.77 34.52 -7.61
N LEU A 728 -16.54 34.09 -8.60
CA LEU A 728 -16.54 34.69 -9.94
C LEU A 728 -16.98 36.15 -9.89
N GLN A 729 -17.99 36.47 -9.07
CA GLN A 729 -18.44 37.85 -8.85
C GLN A 729 -17.34 38.70 -8.19
N SER A 730 -16.67 38.16 -7.16
CA SER A 730 -15.53 38.80 -6.51
C SER A 730 -14.41 39.14 -7.50
N LEU A 731 -14.03 38.18 -8.37
CA LEU A 731 -13.02 38.37 -9.41
C LEU A 731 -13.38 39.44 -10.46
N ILE A 732 -14.68 39.72 -10.65
CA ILE A 732 -15.14 40.78 -11.55
C ILE A 732 -15.17 42.15 -10.84
N GLU A 733 -15.25 42.17 -9.51
CA GLU A 733 -15.40 43.39 -8.70
C GLU A 733 -14.07 43.93 -8.15
N THR A 734 -13.08 43.06 -7.88
CA THR A 734 -11.70 43.40 -7.48
C THR A 734 -10.80 43.65 -8.67
#